data_AF-A0A7H0G0M6-F1
#
_entry.id   AF-A0A7H0G0M6-F1
#
_cell.length_a   1.000
_cell.length_b   1.000
_cell.length_c   1.000
_cell.angle_alpha   90.00
_cell.angle_beta   90.00
_cell.angle_gamma   90.00
#
_symmetry.space_group_name_H-M   'P 1'
#
loop_
_entity.id
_entity.type
_entity.pdbx_description
1 polymer ?
#
loop_
_entity_poly.entity_id
_entity_poly.type
_entity_poly.pdbx_seq_one_letter_code
_entity_poly.pdbx_strand_id
1 'polypeptide(L)'
;MSEKKTLDPAQLKLLCQVAAVVLALLAAWFGWSAWEQFRDSNRRVAVERARDAAVESAQALLAVEQKQFAAQLQSAPVQAALAANDLHLAGEALTQGWASATEGEVLSTDLDPAYAGLPKTGYGRLAAMEQALADQKPVAWVVTDGLGKQKLALAAPVLRGTELIGVASVRLPLDKLGSGIEGARIPEAGYLALRQGSTSLVERGDKALANGAEALAAKVPGSDLRVSAAVPDVAGGPLGLGWLPCAVITAILVLAALAAWLYPMRSLRRGTSAHHDDGDTQTLAQLAPDLLVPAAAVAVAAPAEAAPAARIGVAIDRGIFRAYDVRGVVGKTLDAGVAELLGQSIGSLMQQQGLLDIVVGRDGRLSGPELTEGLVKGLRKAGRNVIDIGMAPTPVVYFGAYQLRAGSCVSVTGSHNPPDYNGFKIVVGGETLSGDAITDLYDRIAEDRLYAAAAPGDVRTQDISEDYVQRIANDVQLDRPLKVVVDAGNGVAGEIGPRVLSAIGAEVTPLYCEIDGTFPNHHPDPSEPHNLNDLIRMVERLDADLGIAFDGDGDRLGVVTRDGQNIFPDRLLMLFAADVLERNPGAMIIFDVKCTGRLPGHILRHGGSPLMWKTGHSLIKAKMRETGAELAGEMSGHFFFKERWYGFDDGIYAAARLLEILSVQPDTPSATLAALPDGVSTPEIKVDAPDGDPHSFVERFRSAAQFEGGRASMIDGLRVDFADGWGLVRASNTTPVLVMRFDADSPAALQRIQQAFREQLLALKPDLVVPF
;
A
#
# COMPACT_ATOMS: atom_id res chain seq x y z
N MET A 1 -16.63 -67.97 19.16
CA MET A 1 -17.29 -68.00 17.82
C MET A 1 -17.86 -66.61 17.56
N SER A 2 -17.58 -65.98 16.41
CA SER A 2 -18.21 -64.69 16.07
C SER A 2 -19.62 -64.94 15.50
N GLU A 3 -20.65 -64.65 16.28
CA GLU A 3 -21.99 -64.48 15.73
C GLU A 3 -22.03 -63.18 14.92
N LYS A 4 -22.04 -63.30 13.59
CA LYS A 4 -22.55 -62.21 12.75
C LYS A 4 -24.00 -61.97 13.15
N LYS A 5 -24.27 -60.89 13.90
CA LYS A 5 -25.62 -60.35 14.11
C LYS A 5 -26.21 -59.96 12.75
N THR A 6 -26.84 -60.93 12.10
CA THR A 6 -27.72 -60.69 10.95
C THR A 6 -28.92 -59.91 11.44
N LEU A 7 -29.09 -58.69 10.91
CA LEU A 7 -30.27 -57.86 11.14
C LEU A 7 -31.55 -58.66 10.89
N ASP A 8 -32.50 -58.56 11.81
CA ASP A 8 -33.83 -59.15 11.64
C ASP A 8 -34.49 -58.56 10.37
N PRO A 9 -35.14 -59.35 9.50
CA PRO A 9 -35.89 -58.82 8.36
C PRO A 9 -36.87 -57.68 8.72
N ALA A 10 -37.45 -57.63 9.92
CA ALA A 10 -38.24 -56.47 10.33
C ALA A 10 -37.38 -55.18 10.44
N GLN A 11 -36.18 -55.31 11.02
CA GLN A 11 -35.20 -54.21 11.14
C GLN A 11 -34.64 -53.81 9.77
N LEU A 12 -34.31 -54.77 8.89
CA LEU A 12 -33.77 -54.43 7.57
C LEU A 12 -34.84 -53.77 6.68
N LYS A 13 -36.11 -54.18 6.76
CA LYS A 13 -37.20 -53.47 6.08
C LYS A 13 -37.31 -52.01 6.55
N LEU A 14 -37.24 -51.78 7.86
CA LEU A 14 -37.26 -50.43 8.43
C LEU A 14 -36.04 -49.61 7.94
N LEU A 15 -34.85 -50.21 7.91
CA LEU A 15 -33.64 -49.59 7.37
C LEU A 15 -33.77 -49.23 5.87
N CYS A 16 -34.37 -50.09 5.05
CA CYS A 16 -34.66 -49.80 3.65
C CYS A 16 -35.64 -48.62 3.50
N GLN A 17 -36.67 -48.51 4.34
CA GLN A 17 -37.62 -47.39 4.33
C GLN A 17 -36.97 -46.08 4.81
N VAL A 18 -36.13 -46.12 5.86
CA VAL A 18 -35.34 -44.96 6.31
C VAL A 18 -34.35 -44.53 5.23
N ALA A 19 -33.64 -45.46 4.60
CA ALA A 19 -32.72 -45.18 3.50
C ALA A 19 -33.44 -44.54 2.30
N ALA A 20 -34.63 -45.02 1.94
CA ALA A 20 -35.44 -44.41 0.88
C ALA A 20 -35.88 -42.97 1.22
N VAL A 21 -36.24 -42.68 2.47
CA VAL A 21 -36.55 -41.31 2.91
C VAL A 21 -35.31 -40.41 2.87
N VAL A 22 -34.15 -40.90 3.32
CA VAL A 22 -32.88 -40.15 3.24
C VAL A 22 -32.49 -39.87 1.78
N LEU A 23 -32.61 -40.86 0.89
CA LEU A 23 -32.34 -40.70 -0.54
C LEU A 23 -33.32 -39.69 -1.19
N ALA A 24 -34.59 -39.67 -0.79
CA ALA A 24 -35.56 -38.70 -1.27
C ALA A 24 -35.28 -37.26 -0.77
N LEU A 25 -34.82 -37.10 0.48
CA LEU A 25 -34.39 -35.80 1.01
C LEU A 25 -33.12 -35.29 0.32
N LEU A 26 -32.15 -36.17 0.06
CA LEU A 26 -30.97 -35.84 -0.74
C LEU A 26 -31.35 -35.47 -2.17
N ALA A 27 -32.28 -36.19 -2.81
CA ALA A 27 -32.79 -35.86 -4.13
C ALA A 27 -33.46 -34.47 -4.16
N ALA A 28 -34.25 -34.12 -3.14
CA ALA A 28 -34.86 -32.80 -3.02
C ALA A 28 -33.81 -31.68 -2.88
N TRP A 29 -32.75 -31.91 -2.11
CA TRP A 29 -31.65 -30.94 -1.93
C TRP A 29 -30.84 -30.72 -3.22
N PHE A 30 -30.41 -31.80 -3.89
CA PHE A 30 -29.74 -31.72 -5.18
C PHE A 30 -30.64 -31.11 -6.27
N GLY A 31 -31.94 -31.42 -6.25
CA GLY A 31 -32.91 -30.92 -7.23
C GLY A 31 -33.21 -29.43 -7.08
N TRP A 32 -33.35 -28.95 -5.84
CA TRP A 32 -33.46 -27.53 -5.54
C TRP A 32 -32.22 -26.77 -6.02
N SER A 33 -31.02 -27.25 -5.68
CA SER A 33 -29.77 -26.62 -6.12
C SER A 33 -29.63 -26.60 -7.65
N ALA A 34 -30.00 -27.68 -8.34
CA ALA A 34 -29.99 -27.72 -9.80
C ALA A 34 -30.91 -26.67 -10.43
N TRP A 35 -32.12 -26.49 -9.89
CA TRP A 35 -33.06 -25.46 -10.36
C TRP A 35 -32.57 -24.04 -10.07
N GLU A 36 -32.03 -23.81 -8.87
CA GLU A 36 -31.54 -22.50 -8.44
C GLU A 36 -30.32 -22.06 -9.26
N GLN A 37 -29.34 -22.95 -9.47
CA GLN A 37 -28.19 -22.70 -10.35
C GLN A 37 -28.60 -22.52 -11.82
N PHE A 38 -29.58 -23.27 -12.32
CA PHE A 38 -30.08 -23.08 -13.69
C PHE A 38 -30.76 -21.72 -13.86
N ARG A 39 -31.59 -21.31 -12.89
CA ARG A 39 -32.19 -19.97 -12.85
C ARG A 39 -31.10 -18.89 -12.83
N ASP A 40 -30.01 -19.12 -12.11
CA ASP A 40 -28.91 -18.16 -12.04
C ASP A 40 -28.12 -18.04 -13.34
N SER A 41 -27.70 -19.16 -13.93
CA SER A 41 -27.01 -19.20 -15.23
C SER A 41 -27.79 -18.46 -16.33
N ASN A 42 -29.12 -18.56 -16.34
CA ASN A 42 -29.96 -17.79 -17.26
C ASN A 42 -30.00 -16.28 -16.96
N ARG A 43 -29.98 -15.86 -15.69
CA ARG A 43 -29.88 -14.43 -15.31
C ARG A 43 -28.53 -13.85 -15.74
N ARG A 44 -27.43 -14.56 -15.48
CA ARG A 44 -26.08 -14.19 -15.87
C ARG A 44 -25.98 -13.95 -17.39
N VAL A 45 -26.42 -14.90 -18.20
CA VAL A 45 -26.43 -14.77 -19.68
C VAL A 45 -27.34 -13.63 -20.16
N ALA A 46 -28.42 -13.31 -19.45
CA ALA A 46 -29.26 -12.15 -19.78
C ALA A 46 -28.57 -10.81 -19.45
N VAL A 47 -27.85 -10.74 -18.33
CA VAL A 47 -27.04 -9.58 -17.93
C VAL A 47 -25.87 -9.35 -18.90
N GLU A 48 -25.13 -10.41 -19.25
CA GLU A 48 -24.01 -10.36 -20.21
C GLU A 48 -24.47 -9.83 -21.58
N ARG A 49 -25.63 -10.27 -22.10
CA ARG A 49 -26.21 -9.73 -23.35
C ARG A 49 -26.65 -8.27 -23.24
N ALA A 50 -27.17 -7.84 -22.08
CA ALA A 50 -27.57 -6.46 -21.86
C ALA A 50 -26.34 -5.53 -21.78
N ARG A 51 -25.25 -6.01 -21.20
CA ARG A 51 -23.93 -5.36 -21.22
C ARG A 51 -23.39 -5.21 -22.63
N ASP A 52 -23.35 -6.28 -23.41
CA ASP A 52 -22.72 -6.26 -24.74
C ASP A 52 -23.45 -5.28 -25.69
N ALA A 53 -24.78 -5.27 -25.66
CA ALA A 53 -25.58 -4.29 -26.41
C ALA A 53 -25.36 -2.83 -25.94
N ALA A 54 -25.11 -2.61 -24.65
CA ALA A 54 -24.78 -1.28 -24.12
C ALA A 54 -23.35 -0.85 -24.50
N VAL A 55 -22.40 -1.79 -24.59
CA VAL A 55 -21.03 -1.54 -25.11
C VAL A 55 -21.08 -1.12 -26.57
N GLU A 56 -21.80 -1.86 -27.42
CA GLU A 56 -22.01 -1.50 -28.83
C GLU A 56 -22.64 -0.11 -28.98
N SER A 57 -23.66 0.19 -28.18
CA SER A 57 -24.33 1.50 -28.19
C SER A 57 -23.39 2.65 -27.77
N ALA A 58 -22.59 2.45 -26.71
CA ALA A 58 -21.63 3.46 -26.25
C ALA A 58 -20.50 3.69 -27.28
N GLN A 59 -19.97 2.60 -27.88
CA GLN A 59 -18.96 2.66 -28.93
C GLN A 59 -19.47 3.40 -30.17
N ALA A 60 -20.68 3.10 -30.63
CA ALA A 60 -21.27 3.73 -31.81
C ALA A 60 -21.48 5.24 -31.62
N LEU A 61 -21.99 5.65 -30.45
CA LEU A 61 -22.16 7.07 -30.11
C LEU A 61 -20.82 7.80 -30.00
N LEU A 62 -19.82 7.17 -29.37
CA LEU A 62 -18.50 7.77 -29.22
C LEU A 62 -17.81 7.97 -30.58
N ALA A 63 -17.89 6.98 -31.47
CA ALA A 63 -17.32 7.06 -32.81
C ALA A 63 -17.95 8.19 -33.65
N VAL A 64 -19.22 8.53 -33.41
CA VAL A 64 -19.88 9.69 -34.06
C VAL A 64 -19.29 11.01 -33.57
N GLU A 65 -19.20 11.23 -32.25
CA GLU A 65 -18.68 12.49 -31.71
C GLU A 65 -17.16 12.64 -31.97
N GLN A 66 -16.37 11.54 -31.92
CA GLN A 66 -14.95 11.52 -32.34
C GLN A 66 -14.79 11.89 -33.83
N LYS A 67 -15.65 11.36 -34.71
CA LYS A 67 -15.63 11.70 -36.14
C LYS A 67 -16.03 13.16 -36.38
N GLN A 68 -16.98 13.68 -35.63
CA GLN A 68 -17.38 15.09 -35.69
C GLN A 68 -16.24 16.00 -35.21
N PHE A 69 -15.53 15.62 -34.14
CA PHE A 69 -14.36 16.35 -33.65
C PHE A 69 -13.25 16.44 -34.71
N ALA A 70 -12.91 15.31 -35.34
CA ALA A 70 -11.93 15.25 -36.42
C ALA A 70 -12.34 16.12 -37.63
N ALA A 71 -13.64 16.17 -37.96
CA ALA A 71 -14.16 17.04 -39.01
C ALA A 71 -14.06 18.54 -38.64
N GLN A 72 -14.33 18.91 -37.38
CA GLN A 72 -14.21 20.29 -36.90
C GLN A 72 -12.75 20.78 -36.88
N LEU A 73 -11.80 19.91 -36.51
CA LEU A 73 -10.36 20.22 -36.58
C LEU A 73 -9.89 20.50 -38.02
N GLN A 74 -10.52 19.89 -39.02
CA GLN A 74 -10.26 20.11 -40.45
C GLN A 74 -11.17 21.18 -41.06
N SER A 75 -11.97 21.90 -40.26
CA SER A 75 -12.85 22.96 -40.75
C SER A 75 -12.05 24.19 -41.19
N ALA A 76 -12.55 24.90 -42.20
CA ALA A 76 -11.88 26.10 -42.73
C ALA A 76 -11.63 27.20 -41.68
N PRO A 77 -12.55 27.49 -40.71
CA PRO A 77 -12.27 28.45 -39.64
C PRO A 77 -11.12 28.03 -38.71
N VAL A 78 -11.10 26.76 -38.27
CA VAL A 78 -10.03 26.24 -37.41
C VAL A 78 -8.69 26.25 -38.16
N GLN A 79 -8.66 25.74 -39.39
CA GLN A 79 -7.44 25.69 -40.20
C GLN A 79 -6.90 27.10 -40.54
N ALA A 80 -7.77 28.10 -40.74
CA ALA A 80 -7.35 29.49 -40.93
C ALA A 80 -6.70 30.09 -39.67
N ALA A 81 -7.28 29.85 -38.48
CA ALA A 81 -6.71 30.32 -37.21
C ALA A 81 -5.37 29.62 -36.90
N LEU A 82 -5.26 28.31 -37.12
CA LEU A 82 -4.02 27.55 -36.98
C LEU A 82 -2.93 27.98 -37.98
N ALA A 83 -3.30 28.39 -39.20
CA ALA A 83 -2.38 28.99 -40.17
C ALA A 83 -1.91 30.39 -39.75
N ALA A 84 -2.74 31.16 -39.04
CA ALA A 84 -2.36 32.44 -38.42
C ALA A 84 -1.58 32.31 -37.10
N ASN A 85 -1.37 31.07 -36.61
CA ASN A 85 -0.79 30.77 -35.29
C ASN A 85 -1.61 31.32 -34.10
N ASP A 86 -2.93 31.48 -34.27
CA ASP A 86 -3.85 31.89 -33.22
C ASP A 86 -4.58 30.66 -32.66
N LEU A 87 -4.03 30.10 -31.57
CA LEU A 87 -4.60 28.93 -30.91
C LEU A 87 -5.90 29.26 -30.15
N HIS A 88 -6.08 30.51 -29.70
CA HIS A 88 -7.30 30.94 -29.03
C HIS A 88 -8.47 30.94 -30.01
N LEU A 89 -8.29 31.62 -31.15
CA LEU A 89 -9.29 31.66 -32.22
C LEU A 89 -9.56 30.27 -32.80
N ALA A 90 -8.55 29.39 -32.86
CA ALA A 90 -8.74 27.99 -33.25
C ALA A 90 -9.62 27.22 -32.25
N GLY A 91 -9.48 27.48 -30.95
CA GLY A 91 -10.33 26.94 -29.89
C GLY A 91 -11.78 27.42 -29.98
N GLU A 92 -12.00 28.71 -30.19
CA GLU A 92 -13.34 29.27 -30.41
C GLU A 92 -14.00 28.67 -31.67
N ALA A 93 -13.24 28.58 -32.77
CA ALA A 93 -13.67 28.01 -34.04
C ALA A 93 -14.09 26.53 -33.94
N LEU A 94 -13.46 25.76 -33.04
CA LEU A 94 -13.67 24.32 -32.85
C LEU A 94 -15.13 23.95 -32.52
N THR A 95 -15.85 24.85 -31.86
CA THR A 95 -17.25 24.65 -31.45
C THR A 95 -18.29 25.14 -32.48
N GLN A 96 -17.86 25.92 -33.49
CA GLN A 96 -18.78 26.60 -34.40
C GLN A 96 -19.61 25.61 -35.23
N GLY A 97 -20.94 25.73 -35.12
CA GLY A 97 -21.90 24.83 -35.79
C GLY A 97 -22.14 23.49 -35.10
N TRP A 98 -21.41 23.15 -34.01
CA TRP A 98 -21.57 21.89 -33.29
C TRP A 98 -22.40 22.10 -32.02
N ALA A 99 -23.72 21.95 -32.14
CA ALA A 99 -24.69 22.31 -31.09
C ALA A 99 -24.56 21.56 -29.74
N SER A 100 -23.75 20.51 -29.66
CA SER A 100 -23.41 19.82 -28.41
C SER A 100 -22.05 20.21 -27.82
N ALA A 101 -21.19 20.94 -28.53
CA ALA A 101 -19.91 21.42 -27.98
C ALA A 101 -20.16 22.60 -27.02
N THR A 102 -19.70 22.48 -25.75
CA THR A 102 -19.96 23.49 -24.71
C THR A 102 -18.76 24.41 -24.43
N GLU A 103 -17.55 23.86 -24.42
CA GLU A 103 -16.31 24.64 -24.50
C GLU A 103 -15.35 23.93 -25.47
N GLY A 104 -14.58 24.70 -26.23
CA GLY A 104 -13.50 24.22 -27.09
C GLY A 104 -12.25 25.09 -26.92
N GLU A 105 -11.08 24.48 -26.95
CA GLU A 105 -9.80 25.15 -26.75
C GLU A 105 -8.70 24.48 -27.58
N VAL A 106 -7.67 25.24 -27.96
CA VAL A 106 -6.40 24.71 -28.45
C VAL A 106 -5.29 25.34 -27.62
N LEU A 107 -4.40 24.51 -27.09
CA LEU A 107 -3.26 24.93 -26.27
C LEU A 107 -1.95 24.49 -26.91
N SER A 108 -0.88 25.17 -26.51
CA SER A 108 0.51 24.81 -26.80
C SER A 108 0.88 23.44 -26.20
N THR A 109 1.96 22.83 -26.70
CA THR A 109 2.43 21.50 -26.28
C THR A 109 3.01 21.48 -24.86
N ASP A 110 3.41 22.62 -24.31
CA ASP A 110 3.81 22.80 -22.90
C ASP A 110 2.65 22.65 -21.91
N LEU A 111 1.41 22.92 -22.33
CA LEU A 111 0.21 22.97 -21.49
C LEU A 111 0.29 23.91 -20.27
N ASP A 112 1.23 24.87 -20.25
CA ASP A 112 1.44 25.82 -19.15
C ASP A 112 0.13 26.55 -18.72
N PRO A 113 -0.72 27.05 -19.64
CA PRO A 113 -1.99 27.69 -19.27
C PRO A 113 -3.00 26.74 -18.62
N ALA A 114 -2.94 25.44 -18.91
CA ALA A 114 -3.82 24.44 -18.29
C ALA A 114 -3.33 24.05 -16.89
N TYR A 115 -2.02 23.88 -16.73
CA TYR A 115 -1.37 23.67 -15.43
C TYR A 115 -1.62 24.85 -14.47
N ALA A 116 -1.45 26.09 -14.94
CA ALA A 116 -1.72 27.30 -14.16
C ALA A 116 -3.20 27.47 -13.73
N GLY A 117 -4.13 26.76 -14.38
CA GLY A 117 -5.56 26.75 -14.03
C GLY A 117 -5.94 25.79 -12.90
N LEU A 118 -5.06 24.88 -12.50
CA LEU A 118 -5.36 23.86 -11.49
C LEU A 118 -5.44 24.44 -10.06
N PRO A 119 -6.23 23.84 -9.15
CA PRO A 119 -7.16 22.72 -9.39
C PRO A 119 -8.46 23.13 -10.10
N LYS A 120 -8.72 24.43 -10.26
CA LYS A 120 -10.03 25.00 -10.65
C LYS A 120 -10.54 24.54 -12.03
N THR A 121 -9.63 24.22 -12.96
CA THR A 121 -9.97 23.76 -14.33
C THR A 121 -10.33 22.27 -14.42
N GLY A 122 -10.01 21.47 -13.40
CA GLY A 122 -10.22 20.02 -13.34
C GLY A 122 -9.10 19.20 -14.00
N TYR A 123 -8.47 18.31 -13.22
CA TYR A 123 -7.30 17.51 -13.63
C TYR A 123 -7.55 16.59 -14.83
N GLY A 124 -8.70 15.92 -14.89
CA GLY A 124 -9.01 14.97 -15.97
C GLY A 124 -9.01 15.58 -17.38
N ARG A 125 -9.28 16.90 -17.50
CA ARG A 125 -9.16 17.63 -18.76
C ARG A 125 -7.72 17.72 -19.24
N LEU A 126 -6.81 18.10 -18.34
CA LEU A 126 -5.38 18.21 -18.63
C LEU A 126 -4.81 16.84 -19.02
N ALA A 127 -5.06 15.81 -18.21
CA ALA A 127 -4.55 14.47 -18.47
C ALA A 127 -5.07 13.87 -19.79
N ALA A 128 -6.29 14.19 -20.23
CA ALA A 128 -6.78 13.82 -21.56
C ALA A 128 -5.99 14.50 -22.71
N MET A 129 -5.55 15.75 -22.50
CA MET A 129 -4.72 16.49 -23.47
C MET A 129 -3.28 15.98 -23.48
N GLU A 130 -2.71 15.66 -22.31
CA GLU A 130 -1.40 15.00 -22.19
C GLU A 130 -1.38 13.63 -22.85
N GLN A 131 -2.40 12.79 -22.64
CA GLN A 131 -2.50 11.48 -23.28
C GLN A 131 -2.61 11.61 -24.81
N ALA A 132 -3.36 12.60 -25.31
CA ALA A 132 -3.49 12.86 -26.75
C ALA A 132 -2.17 13.35 -27.40
N LEU A 133 -1.34 14.10 -26.67
CA LEU A 133 0.02 14.46 -27.08
C LEU A 133 0.95 13.24 -27.07
N ALA A 134 0.92 12.44 -26.00
CA ALA A 134 1.79 11.28 -25.81
C ALA A 134 1.54 10.15 -26.83
N ASP A 135 0.28 9.78 -27.06
CA ASP A 135 -0.10 8.76 -28.04
C ASP A 135 -0.09 9.25 -29.49
N GLN A 136 -0.01 10.58 -29.69
CA GLN A 136 -0.23 11.30 -30.95
C GLN A 136 -1.54 10.92 -31.66
N LYS A 137 -2.61 10.70 -30.87
CA LYS A 137 -3.93 10.22 -31.33
C LYS A 137 -5.07 10.94 -30.62
N PRO A 138 -6.29 10.95 -31.19
CA PRO A 138 -7.47 11.39 -30.47
C PRO A 138 -7.76 10.49 -29.26
N VAL A 139 -8.00 11.10 -28.10
CA VAL A 139 -8.37 10.47 -26.82
C VAL A 139 -9.76 10.95 -26.43
N ALA A 140 -10.53 10.09 -25.75
CA ALA A 140 -11.88 10.38 -25.30
C ALA A 140 -12.13 9.88 -23.88
N TRP A 141 -12.30 10.81 -22.94
CA TRP A 141 -12.49 10.54 -21.52
C TRP A 141 -13.63 11.36 -20.96
N VAL A 142 -14.37 10.78 -20.04
CA VAL A 142 -15.32 11.51 -19.21
C VAL A 142 -14.56 12.16 -18.06
N VAL A 143 -14.70 13.48 -17.94
CA VAL A 143 -13.96 14.32 -17.00
C VAL A 143 -14.94 15.08 -16.12
N THR A 144 -14.59 15.28 -14.86
CA THR A 144 -15.33 16.16 -13.96
C THR A 144 -14.81 17.59 -14.11
N ASP A 145 -15.72 18.55 -14.37
CA ASP A 145 -15.39 19.96 -14.40
C ASP A 145 -15.22 20.55 -12.98
N GLY A 146 -14.70 21.79 -12.90
CA GLY A 146 -14.49 22.49 -11.62
C GLY A 146 -15.76 22.80 -10.81
N LEU A 147 -16.95 22.41 -11.30
CA LEU A 147 -18.24 22.52 -10.62
C LEU A 147 -18.82 21.14 -10.26
N GLY A 148 -18.04 20.07 -10.41
CA GLY A 148 -18.44 18.71 -10.06
C GLY A 148 -19.32 18.01 -11.10
N LYS A 149 -19.49 18.56 -12.31
CA LYS A 149 -20.29 17.93 -13.37
C LYS A 149 -19.42 17.12 -14.32
N GLN A 150 -19.91 15.94 -14.70
CA GLN A 150 -19.25 15.08 -15.68
C GLN A 150 -19.57 15.56 -17.10
N LYS A 151 -18.55 15.66 -17.95
CA LYS A 151 -18.63 15.94 -19.39
C LYS A 151 -17.73 14.95 -20.14
N LEU A 152 -18.08 14.58 -21.37
CA LEU A 152 -17.16 13.90 -22.27
C LEU A 152 -16.16 14.92 -22.82
N ALA A 153 -14.88 14.80 -22.48
CA ALA A 153 -13.80 15.50 -23.15
C ALA A 153 -13.28 14.65 -24.31
N LEU A 154 -13.18 15.26 -25.49
CA LEU A 154 -12.39 14.74 -26.60
C LEU A 154 -11.14 15.61 -26.72
N ALA A 155 -9.96 14.99 -26.82
CA ALA A 155 -8.69 15.68 -27.00
C ALA A 155 -7.92 15.09 -28.19
N ALA A 156 -7.20 15.90 -28.96
CA ALA A 156 -6.42 15.43 -30.11
C ALA A 156 -5.22 16.34 -30.41
N PRO A 157 -4.09 15.78 -30.89
CA PRO A 157 -2.95 16.57 -31.33
C PRO A 157 -3.32 17.45 -32.53
N VAL A 158 -2.77 18.66 -32.57
CA VAL A 158 -2.99 19.63 -33.64
C VAL A 158 -1.73 19.73 -34.49
N LEU A 159 -1.85 19.32 -35.76
CA LEU A 159 -0.76 19.30 -36.72
C LEU A 159 -0.86 20.43 -37.73
N ARG A 160 0.26 21.10 -38.00
CA ARG A 160 0.45 21.99 -39.16
C ARG A 160 1.28 21.23 -40.20
N GLY A 161 0.60 20.55 -41.12
CA GLY A 161 1.25 19.58 -42.02
C GLY A 161 1.73 18.37 -41.22
N THR A 162 3.03 18.31 -40.90
CA THR A 162 3.64 17.27 -40.04
C THR A 162 4.19 17.82 -38.72
N GLU A 163 4.10 19.12 -38.48
CA GLU A 163 4.58 19.77 -37.25
C GLU A 163 3.50 19.72 -36.16
N LEU A 164 3.83 19.22 -34.97
CA LEU A 164 2.92 19.22 -33.81
C LEU A 164 2.97 20.60 -33.13
N ILE A 165 1.92 21.40 -33.32
CA ILE A 165 1.85 22.80 -32.87
C ILE A 165 1.02 22.99 -31.59
N GLY A 166 0.39 21.93 -31.09
CA GLY A 166 -0.45 21.99 -29.89
C GLY A 166 -1.39 20.80 -29.74
N VAL A 167 -2.37 20.93 -28.85
CA VAL A 167 -3.43 19.96 -28.60
C VAL A 167 -4.77 20.68 -28.45
N ALA A 168 -5.78 20.16 -29.14
CA ALA A 168 -7.15 20.64 -29.06
C ALA A 168 -7.94 19.83 -28.03
N SER A 169 -8.88 20.47 -27.35
CA SER A 169 -9.86 19.81 -26.50
C SER A 169 -11.26 20.40 -26.71
N VAL A 170 -12.29 19.56 -26.59
CA VAL A 170 -13.69 19.97 -26.64
C VAL A 170 -14.49 19.19 -25.60
N ARG A 171 -15.41 19.86 -24.90
CA ARG A 171 -16.25 19.26 -23.85
C ARG A 171 -17.72 19.18 -24.27
N LEU A 172 -18.23 17.95 -24.25
CA LEU A 172 -19.56 17.52 -24.69
C LEU A 172 -20.42 17.01 -23.51
N PRO A 173 -21.75 17.17 -23.55
CA PRO A 173 -22.68 16.54 -22.62
C PRO A 173 -22.58 15.01 -22.62
N LEU A 174 -22.88 14.39 -21.47
CA LEU A 174 -22.73 12.95 -21.24
C LEU A 174 -24.01 12.13 -21.49
N ASP A 175 -25.17 12.78 -21.50
CA ASP A 175 -26.52 12.17 -21.52
C ASP A 175 -26.67 11.08 -22.59
N LYS A 176 -26.24 11.32 -23.82
CA LYS A 176 -26.30 10.32 -24.90
C LYS A 176 -25.57 9.01 -24.56
N LEU A 177 -24.36 9.06 -23.99
CA LEU A 177 -23.55 7.86 -23.74
C LEU A 177 -24.23 6.89 -22.76
N GLY A 178 -25.05 7.42 -21.84
CA GLY A 178 -25.83 6.62 -20.88
C GLY A 178 -26.99 5.83 -21.50
N SER A 179 -27.48 6.19 -22.69
CA SER A 179 -28.78 5.70 -23.20
C SER A 179 -28.84 4.18 -23.39
N GLY A 180 -27.70 3.54 -23.66
CA GLY A 180 -27.59 2.07 -23.74
C GLY A 180 -27.88 1.37 -22.41
N ILE A 181 -27.51 1.98 -21.28
CA ILE A 181 -27.81 1.48 -19.92
C ILE A 181 -29.26 1.80 -19.55
N GLU A 182 -29.74 3.00 -19.89
CA GLU A 182 -31.11 3.43 -19.57
C GLU A 182 -32.16 2.55 -20.26
N GLY A 183 -31.95 2.22 -21.54
CA GLY A 183 -32.81 1.35 -22.33
C GLY A 183 -32.63 -0.16 -22.11
N ALA A 184 -31.62 -0.58 -21.32
CA ALA A 184 -31.31 -1.99 -21.13
C ALA A 184 -32.42 -2.76 -20.38
N ARG A 185 -32.69 -4.00 -20.83
CA ARG A 185 -33.57 -4.95 -20.14
C ARG A 185 -32.77 -5.77 -19.13
N ILE A 186 -32.58 -5.22 -17.95
CA ILE A 186 -31.89 -5.90 -16.84
C ILE A 186 -32.86 -6.89 -16.18
N PRO A 187 -32.46 -8.17 -15.92
CA PRO A 187 -33.29 -9.13 -15.21
C PRO A 187 -33.39 -8.82 -13.71
N GLU A 188 -34.32 -9.48 -13.02
CA GLU A 188 -34.55 -9.32 -11.58
C GLU A 188 -33.28 -9.65 -10.76
N ALA A 189 -32.94 -8.74 -9.84
CA ALA A 189 -31.69 -8.70 -9.08
C ALA A 189 -30.39 -8.64 -9.92
N GLY A 190 -30.47 -8.32 -11.22
CA GLY A 190 -29.29 -7.97 -12.01
C GLY A 190 -28.86 -6.51 -11.80
N TYR A 191 -27.62 -6.19 -12.16
CA TYR A 191 -27.03 -4.84 -12.16
C TYR A 191 -26.29 -4.57 -13.47
N LEU A 192 -26.32 -3.31 -13.92
CA LEU A 192 -25.62 -2.84 -15.12
C LEU A 192 -25.22 -1.36 -14.98
N ALA A 193 -23.97 -1.01 -15.31
CA ALA A 193 -23.53 0.39 -15.30
C ALA A 193 -22.46 0.70 -16.36
N LEU A 194 -22.54 1.88 -16.97
CA LEU A 194 -21.42 2.47 -17.72
C LEU A 194 -20.47 3.13 -16.72
N ARG A 195 -19.18 2.79 -16.79
CA ARG A 195 -18.15 3.25 -15.85
C ARG A 195 -16.93 3.85 -16.56
N GLN A 196 -16.28 4.79 -15.87
CA GLN A 196 -14.88 5.16 -16.09
C GLN A 196 -14.17 5.22 -14.72
N GLY A 197 -12.97 4.63 -14.62
CA GLY A 197 -12.34 4.38 -13.32
C GLY A 197 -13.30 3.61 -12.40
N SER A 198 -13.44 4.03 -11.15
CA SER A 198 -14.41 3.50 -10.18
C SER A 198 -15.82 4.10 -10.30
N THR A 199 -16.02 5.13 -11.13
CA THR A 199 -17.26 5.92 -11.14
C THR A 199 -18.31 5.35 -12.09
N SER A 200 -19.47 4.96 -11.55
CA SER A 200 -20.71 4.77 -12.31
C SER A 200 -21.17 6.11 -12.91
N LEU A 201 -21.09 6.22 -14.24
CA LEU A 201 -21.58 7.36 -15.02
C LEU A 201 -23.11 7.30 -15.13
N VAL A 202 -23.62 6.11 -15.46
CA VAL A 202 -25.04 5.74 -15.41
C VAL A 202 -25.14 4.30 -14.94
N GLU A 203 -26.00 4.03 -13.95
CA GLU A 203 -26.18 2.70 -13.35
C GLU A 203 -27.66 2.36 -13.15
N ARG A 204 -28.01 1.09 -13.33
CA ARG A 204 -29.36 0.56 -13.14
C ARG A 204 -29.32 -0.88 -12.58
N GLY A 205 -30.42 -1.29 -11.94
CA GLY A 205 -30.52 -2.60 -11.29
C GLY A 205 -30.18 -2.56 -9.80
N ASP A 206 -29.74 -3.68 -9.24
CA ASP A 206 -29.43 -3.79 -7.81
C ASP A 206 -28.05 -3.22 -7.47
N LYS A 207 -28.04 -2.03 -6.86
CA LYS A 207 -26.81 -1.33 -6.48
C LYS A 207 -25.98 -2.02 -5.41
N ALA A 208 -26.53 -3.01 -4.67
CA ALA A 208 -25.73 -3.81 -3.73
C ALA A 208 -24.62 -4.60 -4.45
N LEU A 209 -24.82 -4.93 -5.74
CA LEU A 209 -23.86 -5.66 -6.56
C LEU A 209 -22.79 -4.77 -7.21
N ALA A 210 -22.84 -3.45 -6.99
CA ALA A 210 -21.99 -2.48 -7.68
C ALA A 210 -20.47 -2.73 -7.50
N ASN A 211 -20.06 -3.33 -6.37
CA ASN A 211 -18.65 -3.63 -6.09
C ASN A 211 -18.15 -4.88 -6.84
N GLY A 212 -18.99 -5.93 -6.97
CA GLY A 212 -18.63 -7.16 -7.68
C GLY A 212 -18.77 -7.09 -9.20
N ALA A 213 -19.41 -6.03 -9.72
CA ALA A 213 -19.77 -5.89 -11.13
C ALA A 213 -18.60 -5.81 -12.13
N GLU A 214 -17.36 -5.65 -11.65
CA GLU A 214 -16.17 -5.68 -12.49
C GLU A 214 -15.83 -7.07 -13.02
N ALA A 215 -16.23 -8.14 -12.32
CA ALA A 215 -16.02 -9.53 -12.75
C ALA A 215 -16.71 -9.88 -14.08
N LEU A 216 -17.64 -9.04 -14.55
CA LEU A 216 -18.27 -9.15 -15.87
C LEU A 216 -18.17 -7.86 -16.69
N ALA A 217 -17.22 -6.97 -16.40
CA ALA A 217 -17.06 -5.75 -17.18
C ALA A 217 -16.59 -6.03 -18.62
N ALA A 218 -17.07 -5.24 -19.57
CA ALA A 218 -16.61 -5.25 -20.96
C ALA A 218 -16.22 -3.83 -21.40
N LYS A 219 -15.00 -3.67 -21.92
CA LYS A 219 -14.44 -2.38 -22.35
C LYS A 219 -15.11 -1.88 -23.62
N VAL A 220 -15.40 -0.58 -23.69
CA VAL A 220 -15.92 0.12 -24.87
C VAL A 220 -14.73 0.47 -25.79
N PRO A 221 -14.60 -0.14 -26.99
CA PRO A 221 -13.42 0.04 -27.82
C PRO A 221 -13.22 1.52 -28.24
N GLY A 222 -11.97 1.98 -28.21
CA GLY A 222 -11.62 3.38 -28.52
C GLY A 222 -11.81 4.37 -27.36
N SER A 223 -11.96 3.86 -26.13
CA SER A 223 -12.03 4.65 -24.88
C SER A 223 -11.61 3.83 -23.67
N ASP A 224 -11.54 4.46 -22.49
CA ASP A 224 -11.42 3.79 -21.20
C ASP A 224 -12.76 3.65 -20.45
N LEU A 225 -13.87 3.81 -21.19
CA LEU A 225 -15.19 3.42 -20.71
C LEU A 225 -15.31 1.89 -20.71
N ARG A 226 -16.10 1.36 -19.78
CA ARG A 226 -16.53 -0.04 -19.77
C ARG A 226 -17.95 -0.15 -19.25
N VAL A 227 -18.68 -1.19 -19.65
CA VAL A 227 -19.97 -1.52 -19.03
C VAL A 227 -19.72 -2.64 -18.02
N SER A 228 -19.87 -2.35 -16.73
CA SER A 228 -19.81 -3.32 -15.64
C SER A 228 -21.20 -3.94 -15.40
N ALA A 229 -21.24 -5.19 -14.93
CA ALA A 229 -22.46 -5.97 -14.88
C ALA A 229 -22.41 -7.03 -13.77
N ALA A 230 -23.54 -7.32 -13.12
CA ALA A 230 -23.57 -8.34 -12.06
C ALA A 230 -24.92 -9.07 -11.94
N VAL A 231 -24.85 -10.23 -11.26
CA VAL A 231 -25.97 -10.98 -10.67
C VAL A 231 -25.57 -11.33 -9.22
N PRO A 232 -26.52 -11.68 -8.32
CA PRO A 232 -26.18 -12.02 -6.94
C PRO A 232 -25.47 -13.37 -6.86
N ASP A 233 -24.47 -13.49 -5.99
CA ASP A 233 -23.80 -14.77 -5.76
C ASP A 233 -24.77 -15.82 -5.21
N VAL A 234 -24.88 -16.92 -5.94
CA VAL A 234 -25.62 -18.12 -5.53
C VAL A 234 -24.62 -19.15 -5.04
N ALA A 235 -24.85 -19.70 -3.84
CA ALA A 235 -23.97 -20.71 -3.26
C ALA A 235 -23.77 -21.91 -4.20
N GLY A 236 -22.51 -22.33 -4.37
CA GLY A 236 -22.15 -23.47 -5.21
C GLY A 236 -22.91 -24.74 -4.83
N GLY A 237 -23.24 -25.58 -5.83
CA GLY A 237 -24.05 -26.77 -5.60
C GLY A 237 -23.39 -27.77 -4.65
N PRO A 238 -24.18 -28.69 -4.05
CA PRO A 238 -23.65 -29.70 -3.14
C PRO A 238 -22.46 -30.45 -3.75
N LEU A 239 -21.36 -30.52 -3.00
CA LEU A 239 -20.07 -31.09 -3.43
C LEU A 239 -19.37 -30.31 -4.57
N GLY A 240 -19.65 -29.02 -4.74
CA GLY A 240 -19.06 -28.16 -5.78
C GLY A 240 -19.64 -28.40 -7.18
N LEU A 241 -20.80 -29.06 -7.28
CA LEU A 241 -21.34 -29.54 -8.54
C LEU A 241 -22.26 -28.52 -9.23
N GLY A 242 -22.04 -28.36 -10.54
CA GLY A 242 -22.88 -27.54 -11.41
C GLY A 242 -24.30 -28.08 -11.59
N TRP A 243 -25.20 -27.24 -12.11
CA TRP A 243 -26.63 -27.55 -12.26
C TRP A 243 -26.93 -28.88 -12.98
N LEU A 244 -26.17 -29.20 -14.03
CA LEU A 244 -26.38 -30.39 -14.84
C LEU A 244 -25.99 -31.68 -14.09
N PRO A 245 -24.78 -31.82 -13.49
CA PRO A 245 -24.49 -32.90 -12.55
C PRO A 245 -25.49 -33.01 -11.39
N CYS A 246 -25.93 -31.90 -10.78
CA CYS A 246 -26.93 -31.94 -9.71
C CYS A 246 -28.29 -32.49 -10.19
N ALA A 247 -28.73 -32.14 -11.40
CA ALA A 247 -29.95 -32.68 -12.01
C ALA A 247 -29.83 -34.19 -12.29
N VAL A 248 -28.67 -34.66 -12.77
CA VAL A 248 -28.41 -36.09 -13.00
C VAL A 248 -28.39 -36.87 -11.68
N ILE A 249 -27.71 -36.36 -10.66
CA ILE A 249 -27.68 -36.96 -9.31
C ILE A 249 -29.09 -37.01 -8.71
N THR A 250 -29.89 -35.95 -8.88
CA THR A 250 -31.30 -35.93 -8.45
C THR A 250 -32.09 -37.10 -9.05
N ALA A 251 -31.98 -37.31 -10.37
CA ALA A 251 -32.65 -38.43 -11.04
C ALA A 251 -32.18 -39.80 -10.53
N ILE A 252 -30.87 -39.98 -10.31
CA ILE A 252 -30.30 -41.21 -9.74
C ILE A 252 -30.80 -41.46 -8.32
N LEU A 253 -30.85 -40.42 -7.46
CA LEU A 253 -31.30 -40.53 -6.08
C LEU A 253 -32.81 -40.84 -5.99
N VAL A 254 -33.65 -40.27 -6.86
CA VAL A 254 -35.08 -40.64 -6.96
C VAL A 254 -35.23 -42.11 -7.32
N LEU A 255 -34.49 -42.60 -8.34
CA LEU A 255 -34.53 -44.01 -8.73
C LEU A 255 -34.02 -44.94 -7.62
N ALA A 256 -32.98 -44.54 -6.90
CA ALA A 256 -32.44 -45.29 -5.76
C ALA A 256 -33.42 -45.31 -4.57
N ALA A 257 -34.11 -44.20 -4.27
CA ALA A 257 -35.14 -44.13 -3.23
C ALA A 257 -36.31 -45.07 -3.55
N LEU A 258 -36.79 -45.07 -4.80
CA LEU A 258 -37.82 -45.99 -5.28
C LEU A 258 -37.37 -47.45 -5.18
N ALA A 259 -36.14 -47.77 -5.59
CA ALA A 259 -35.60 -49.13 -5.49
C ALA A 259 -35.46 -49.62 -4.04
N ALA A 260 -34.99 -48.75 -3.12
CA ALA A 260 -34.88 -49.06 -1.70
C ALA A 260 -36.26 -49.29 -1.05
N TRP A 261 -37.28 -48.50 -1.44
CA TRP A 261 -38.65 -48.65 -0.96
C TRP A 261 -39.31 -49.97 -1.42
N LEU A 262 -38.81 -50.58 -2.51
CA LEU A 262 -39.37 -51.78 -3.15
C LEU A 262 -38.58 -53.08 -2.86
N TYR A 263 -37.53 -53.05 -2.03
CA TYR A 263 -36.57 -54.15 -1.90
C TYR A 263 -37.06 -55.37 -1.08
N PRO A 264 -37.01 -56.62 -1.62
CA PRO A 264 -37.36 -57.85 -0.91
C PRO A 264 -36.15 -58.70 -0.47
N MET A 265 -36.17 -59.23 0.76
CA MET A 265 -35.07 -60.05 1.31
C MET A 265 -35.20 -61.55 1.02
N ARG A 266 -34.07 -62.19 0.64
CA ARG A 266 -33.80 -63.62 0.84
C ARG A 266 -32.28 -63.91 0.82
N SER A 267 -31.87 -64.91 1.62
CA SER A 267 -30.56 -65.60 1.61
C SER A 267 -29.33 -64.89 2.19
N LEU A 268 -28.81 -65.43 3.30
CA LEU A 268 -27.38 -65.43 3.69
C LEU A 268 -27.15 -66.59 4.68
N ARG A 269 -26.31 -67.59 4.34
CA ARG A 269 -26.02 -68.75 5.21
C ARG A 269 -24.68 -69.42 4.83
N ARG A 270 -23.88 -69.85 5.84
CA ARG A 270 -22.49 -70.38 5.78
C ARG A 270 -21.42 -69.34 5.40
N GLY A 271 -20.19 -69.36 5.95
CA GLY A 271 -19.70 -70.03 7.17
C GLY A 271 -18.17 -70.17 7.26
N THR A 272 -17.58 -69.97 8.47
CA THR A 272 -16.26 -70.46 8.99
C THR A 272 -14.95 -70.19 8.20
N SER A 273 -13.75 -70.01 8.79
CA SER A 273 -13.18 -70.51 10.08
C SER A 273 -12.02 -69.65 10.65
N ALA A 274 -11.77 -69.78 11.98
CA ALA A 274 -10.54 -69.70 12.83
C ALA A 274 -9.23 -68.97 12.37
N HIS A 275 -8.33 -68.46 13.23
CA HIS A 275 -7.98 -68.70 14.65
C HIS A 275 -7.68 -67.37 15.42
N HIS A 276 -7.87 -67.27 16.75
CA HIS A 276 -6.86 -67.18 17.86
C HIS A 276 -5.75 -66.09 17.71
N ASP A 277 -5.34 -65.34 18.75
CA ASP A 277 -5.59 -65.49 20.19
C ASP A 277 -5.69 -64.17 21.01
N ASP A 278 -6.20 -64.35 22.24
CA ASP A 278 -6.52 -63.43 23.37
C ASP A 278 -5.40 -62.45 23.84
N GLY A 279 -5.62 -61.46 24.73
CA GLY A 279 -6.80 -61.08 25.53
C GLY A 279 -6.76 -59.58 25.96
N ASP A 280 -7.82 -58.91 26.45
CA ASP A 280 -8.73 -59.15 27.60
C ASP A 280 -8.07 -58.90 28.98
N THR A 281 -8.63 -58.29 30.05
CA THR A 281 -9.75 -57.34 30.38
C THR A 281 -9.48 -56.78 31.83
N GLN A 282 -10.19 -55.88 32.55
CA GLN A 282 -11.40 -55.00 32.45
C GLN A 282 -11.17 -53.80 33.46
N THR A 283 -11.70 -52.57 33.30
CA THR A 283 -12.94 -51.96 33.89
C THR A 283 -13.26 -52.26 35.38
N LEU A 284 -13.98 -51.45 36.19
CA LEU A 284 -14.73 -50.17 36.05
C LEU A 284 -14.94 -49.54 37.46
N ALA A 285 -15.55 -48.34 37.54
CA ALA A 285 -16.41 -47.83 38.65
C ALA A 285 -15.74 -47.48 40.01
N GLN A 286 -16.28 -46.60 40.88
CA GLN A 286 -17.10 -45.37 40.78
C GLN A 286 -17.32 -44.83 42.23
N LEU A 287 -17.54 -43.51 42.40
CA LEU A 287 -18.36 -42.81 43.43
C LEU A 287 -17.70 -41.55 44.04
N ALA A 288 -18.56 -40.63 44.50
CA ALA A 288 -18.32 -39.31 45.12
C ALA A 288 -19.00 -39.28 46.52
N PRO A 289 -19.18 -38.16 47.28
CA PRO A 289 -19.02 -36.73 46.95
C PRO A 289 -18.43 -35.79 48.05
N ASP A 290 -18.42 -34.49 47.74
CA ASP A 290 -18.53 -33.26 48.56
C ASP A 290 -17.85 -33.10 49.95
N LEU A 291 -17.17 -31.96 50.16
CA LEU A 291 -17.60 -30.90 51.10
C LEU A 291 -16.75 -29.58 51.03
N LEU A 292 -17.21 -28.53 51.71
CA LEU A 292 -16.94 -27.10 51.44
C LEU A 292 -15.85 -26.42 52.32
N VAL A 293 -15.12 -25.44 51.73
CA VAL A 293 -14.89 -24.01 52.13
C VAL A 293 -14.65 -23.72 53.65
N PRO A 294 -13.58 -23.00 54.09
CA PRO A 294 -13.30 -21.61 53.66
C PRO A 294 -11.82 -21.16 53.52
N ALA A 295 -11.63 -19.91 53.10
CA ALA A 295 -10.35 -19.24 52.88
C ALA A 295 -9.85 -18.43 54.10
N ALA A 296 -8.57 -18.07 54.09
CA ALA A 296 -7.96 -17.05 54.95
C ALA A 296 -7.00 -16.18 54.12
N ALA A 297 -6.97 -14.87 54.39
CA ALA A 297 -6.19 -13.89 53.62
C ALA A 297 -4.76 -13.71 54.16
N VAL A 298 -3.82 -13.38 53.28
CA VAL A 298 -2.48 -12.88 53.63
C VAL A 298 -2.42 -11.40 53.25
N ALA A 299 -1.96 -10.55 54.17
CA ALA A 299 -2.02 -9.11 54.02
C ALA A 299 -0.90 -8.55 53.12
N VAL A 300 -1.24 -7.55 52.32
CA VAL A 300 -0.28 -6.76 51.52
C VAL A 300 0.38 -5.73 52.43
N ALA A 301 1.71 -5.68 52.43
CA ALA A 301 2.48 -4.64 53.11
C ALA A 301 2.71 -3.45 52.16
N ALA A 302 2.43 -2.23 52.61
CA ALA A 302 2.66 -1.02 51.84
C ALA A 302 4.16 -0.60 51.85
N PRO A 303 4.72 -0.08 50.76
CA PRO A 303 6.06 0.51 50.76
C PRO A 303 6.10 1.81 51.58
N ALA A 304 7.24 2.09 52.22
CA ALA A 304 7.46 3.37 52.89
C ALA A 304 7.88 4.45 51.88
N GLU A 305 7.43 5.69 52.10
CA GLU A 305 7.81 6.84 51.27
C GLU A 305 9.31 7.16 51.42
N ALA A 306 10.01 7.28 50.29
CA ALA A 306 11.38 7.80 50.25
C ALA A 306 11.35 9.32 50.03
N ALA A 307 12.11 10.06 50.84
CA ALA A 307 12.28 11.50 50.65
C ALA A 307 12.95 11.80 49.29
N PRO A 308 12.60 12.90 48.60
CA PRO A 308 13.10 13.20 47.27
C PRO A 308 14.61 13.44 47.28
N ALA A 309 15.34 12.63 46.51
CA ALA A 309 16.77 12.85 46.27
C ALA A 309 17.00 14.18 45.53
N ALA A 310 18.12 14.86 45.83
CA ALA A 310 18.53 16.04 45.09
C ALA A 310 18.77 15.70 43.62
N ARG A 311 18.16 16.47 42.70
CA ARG A 311 18.32 16.25 41.25
C ARG A 311 19.76 16.55 40.85
N ILE A 312 20.49 15.53 40.39
CA ILE A 312 21.68 15.74 39.55
C ILE A 312 21.16 16.26 38.21
N GLY A 313 21.67 17.42 37.78
CA GLY A 313 21.29 18.01 36.49
C GLY A 313 21.91 17.21 35.33
N VAL A 314 21.11 16.36 34.69
CA VAL A 314 21.49 15.72 33.42
C VAL A 314 21.56 16.80 32.35
N ALA A 315 22.75 17.04 31.80
CA ALA A 315 22.96 18.01 30.74
C ALA A 315 22.53 17.39 29.40
N ILE A 316 21.43 17.89 28.83
CA ILE A 316 20.89 17.40 27.57
C ILE A 316 21.45 18.20 26.39
N ASP A 317 21.98 17.50 25.38
CA ASP A 317 22.47 18.10 24.15
C ASP A 317 21.29 18.56 23.27
N ARG A 318 21.34 19.77 22.70
CA ARG A 318 20.36 20.20 21.68
C ARG A 318 20.57 19.42 20.38
N GLY A 319 21.80 18.98 20.10
CA GLY A 319 22.20 18.28 18.88
C GLY A 319 21.55 16.91 18.68
N ILE A 320 20.97 16.27 19.71
CA ILE A 320 20.23 15.01 19.52
C ILE A 320 18.79 15.21 19.00
N PHE A 321 18.24 16.43 19.06
CA PHE A 321 16.91 16.73 18.56
C PHE A 321 16.99 17.08 17.07
N ARG A 322 16.64 16.11 16.21
CA ARG A 322 16.77 16.20 14.75
C ARG A 322 15.47 16.66 14.11
N ALA A 323 15.46 16.78 12.78
CA ALA A 323 14.28 17.22 12.04
C ALA A 323 13.06 16.28 12.18
N TYR A 324 13.26 14.98 12.37
CA TYR A 324 12.20 13.95 12.29
C TYR A 324 12.13 13.00 13.49
N ASP A 325 13.17 12.98 14.33
CA ASP A 325 13.36 12.07 15.45
C ASP A 325 14.29 12.68 16.50
N VAL A 326 14.50 11.97 17.61
CA VAL A 326 15.62 12.23 18.52
C VAL A 326 16.66 11.14 18.31
N ARG A 327 17.93 11.49 18.10
CA ARG A 327 19.02 10.56 17.72
C ARG A 327 20.35 10.93 18.38
N GLY A 328 20.92 10.01 19.15
CA GLY A 328 22.16 10.23 19.89
C GLY A 328 23.05 8.98 19.96
N VAL A 329 24.24 9.16 20.52
CA VAL A 329 25.21 8.08 20.73
C VAL A 329 25.26 7.73 22.22
N VAL A 330 25.07 6.45 22.52
CA VAL A 330 24.90 5.94 23.88
C VAL A 330 26.19 6.12 24.68
N GLY A 331 26.06 6.66 25.90
CA GLY A 331 27.20 7.00 26.75
C GLY A 331 28.03 8.21 26.30
N LYS A 332 27.56 8.96 25.28
CA LYS A 332 28.17 10.24 24.83
C LYS A 332 27.17 11.39 24.86
N THR A 333 26.01 11.21 24.21
CA THR A 333 24.93 12.21 24.13
C THR A 333 23.55 11.65 24.46
N LEU A 334 23.45 10.35 24.76
CA LEU A 334 22.21 9.66 25.13
C LEU A 334 22.46 8.63 26.25
N ASP A 335 21.61 8.64 27.26
CA ASP A 335 21.58 7.70 28.39
C ASP A 335 20.14 7.59 28.98
N ALA A 336 19.96 6.76 30.01
CA ALA A 336 18.66 6.59 30.69
C ALA A 336 18.11 7.88 31.34
N GLY A 337 18.97 8.80 31.76
CA GLY A 337 18.57 10.09 32.34
C GLY A 337 18.05 11.06 31.29
N VAL A 338 18.70 11.11 30.12
CA VAL A 338 18.20 11.81 28.93
C VAL A 338 16.87 11.21 28.47
N ALA A 339 16.74 9.88 28.49
CA ALA A 339 15.48 9.19 28.19
C ALA A 339 14.36 9.53 29.19
N GLU A 340 14.65 9.63 30.50
CA GLU A 340 13.67 10.07 31.51
C GLU A 340 13.20 11.51 31.27
N LEU A 341 14.12 12.44 30.95
CA LEU A 341 13.77 13.81 30.64
C LEU A 341 12.92 13.91 29.37
N LEU A 342 13.27 13.18 28.30
CA LEU A 342 12.49 13.11 27.08
C LEU A 342 11.10 12.51 27.32
N GLY A 343 11.01 11.40 28.07
CA GLY A 343 9.73 10.78 28.43
C GLY A 343 8.84 11.72 29.24
N GLN A 344 9.40 12.48 30.18
CA GLN A 344 8.64 13.48 30.92
C GLN A 344 8.19 14.64 30.01
N SER A 345 9.02 15.04 29.03
CA SER A 345 8.69 16.07 28.04
C SER A 345 7.53 15.66 27.11
N ILE A 346 7.60 14.44 26.54
CA ILE A 346 6.51 13.84 25.74
C ILE A 346 5.23 13.73 26.57
N GLY A 347 5.32 13.25 27.81
CA GLY A 347 4.18 13.15 28.70
C GLY A 347 3.59 14.52 29.10
N SER A 348 4.38 15.59 29.07
CA SER A 348 3.93 16.97 29.28
C SER A 348 3.18 17.53 28.06
N LEU A 349 3.63 17.20 26.85
CA LEU A 349 2.90 17.50 25.61
C LEU A 349 1.55 16.76 25.57
N MET A 350 1.56 15.46 25.85
CA MET A 350 0.34 14.65 25.98
C MET A 350 -0.63 15.21 27.02
N GLN A 351 -0.15 15.64 28.20
CA GLN A 351 -0.99 16.24 29.24
C GLN A 351 -1.72 17.48 28.74
N GLN A 352 -1.04 18.35 27.98
CA GLN A 352 -1.63 19.56 27.39
C GLN A 352 -2.70 19.24 26.33
N GLN A 353 -2.55 18.13 25.60
CA GLN A 353 -3.54 17.63 24.65
C GLN A 353 -4.64 16.76 25.29
N GLY A 354 -4.59 16.49 26.59
CA GLY A 354 -5.54 15.63 27.30
C GLY A 354 -5.36 14.12 27.07
N LEU A 355 -4.24 13.70 26.48
CA LEU A 355 -3.95 12.31 26.13
C LEU A 355 -3.37 11.55 27.33
N LEU A 356 -3.84 10.33 27.58
CA LEU A 356 -3.48 9.55 28.77
C LEU A 356 -2.53 8.38 28.46
N ASP A 357 -2.92 7.51 27.53
CA ASP A 357 -2.22 6.26 27.24
C ASP A 357 -1.21 6.39 26.09
N ILE A 358 -0.09 5.69 26.19
CA ILE A 358 0.97 5.67 25.16
C ILE A 358 1.57 4.27 25.02
N VAL A 359 1.81 3.84 23.78
CA VAL A 359 2.52 2.59 23.46
C VAL A 359 4.03 2.84 23.43
N VAL A 360 4.81 1.95 24.04
CA VAL A 360 6.27 1.97 23.94
C VAL A 360 6.75 0.61 23.45
N GLY A 361 7.69 0.61 22.52
CA GLY A 361 8.42 -0.58 22.10
C GLY A 361 9.83 -0.22 21.65
N ARG A 362 10.68 -1.22 21.41
CA ARG A 362 12.10 -1.00 21.10
C ARG A 362 12.65 -1.95 20.04
N ASP A 363 13.71 -1.55 19.37
CA ASP A 363 14.49 -2.44 18.50
C ASP A 363 15.40 -3.42 19.29
N GLY A 364 16.18 -4.21 18.55
CA GLY A 364 17.08 -5.24 19.08
C GLY A 364 18.40 -4.73 19.67
N ARG A 365 18.63 -3.41 19.79
CA ARG A 365 19.91 -2.86 20.26
C ARG A 365 20.16 -3.15 21.74
N LEU A 366 21.43 -3.35 22.07
CA LEU A 366 21.91 -3.66 23.42
C LEU A 366 21.52 -2.60 24.46
N SER A 367 21.42 -1.33 24.04
CA SER A 367 20.99 -0.18 24.85
C SER A 367 19.47 -0.02 24.98
N GLY A 368 18.69 -0.75 24.19
CA GLY A 368 17.23 -0.65 24.13
C GLY A 368 16.54 -0.81 25.50
N PRO A 369 16.85 -1.84 26.32
CA PRO A 369 16.22 -2.03 27.62
C PRO A 369 16.41 -0.84 28.59
N GLU A 370 17.64 -0.34 28.73
CA GLU A 370 18.00 0.77 29.62
C GLU A 370 17.31 2.08 29.20
N LEU A 371 17.34 2.41 27.91
CA LEU A 371 16.69 3.61 27.37
C LEU A 371 15.16 3.52 27.47
N THR A 372 14.60 2.32 27.35
CA THR A 372 13.16 2.06 27.55
C THR A 372 12.78 2.29 29.01
N GLU A 373 13.54 1.77 29.99
CA GLU A 373 13.27 2.00 31.41
C GLU A 373 13.26 3.50 31.75
N GLY A 374 14.26 4.25 31.28
CA GLY A 374 14.32 5.70 31.43
C GLY A 374 13.10 6.40 30.82
N LEU A 375 12.77 6.11 29.56
CA LEU A 375 11.61 6.68 28.86
C LEU A 375 10.29 6.40 29.59
N VAL A 376 10.05 5.15 29.98
CA VAL A 376 8.84 4.71 30.70
C VAL A 376 8.72 5.46 32.04
N LYS A 377 9.82 5.57 32.80
CA LYS A 377 9.87 6.32 34.06
C LYS A 377 9.51 7.80 33.86
N GLY A 378 10.00 8.42 32.79
CA GLY A 378 9.67 9.79 32.40
C GLY A 378 8.19 10.00 32.07
N LEU A 379 7.63 9.15 31.20
CA LEU A 379 6.22 9.19 30.78
C LEU A 379 5.28 9.02 31.99
N ARG A 380 5.57 8.03 32.84
CA ARG A 380 4.79 7.77 34.06
C ARG A 380 4.85 8.92 35.06
N LYS A 381 6.00 9.58 35.21
CA LYS A 381 6.19 10.77 36.07
C LYS A 381 5.36 11.99 35.62
N ALA A 382 5.09 12.10 34.32
CA ALA A 382 4.10 13.04 33.77
C ALA A 382 2.65 12.51 33.84
N GLY A 383 2.40 11.39 34.52
CA GLY A 383 1.08 10.78 34.71
C GLY A 383 0.50 10.10 33.47
N ARG A 384 1.34 9.66 32.52
CA ARG A 384 0.88 8.90 31.35
C ARG A 384 0.90 7.40 31.65
N ASN A 385 -0.11 6.68 31.16
CA ASN A 385 -0.18 5.23 31.23
C ASN A 385 0.65 4.64 30.10
N VAL A 386 1.56 3.72 30.41
CA VAL A 386 2.43 3.11 29.40
C VAL A 386 2.01 1.67 29.11
N ILE A 387 1.83 1.38 27.82
CA ILE A 387 1.64 0.02 27.31
C ILE A 387 2.95 -0.39 26.64
N ASP A 388 3.73 -1.21 27.34
CA ASP A 388 5.01 -1.72 26.85
C ASP A 388 4.76 -2.96 25.97
N ILE A 389 5.09 -2.88 24.69
CA ILE A 389 5.00 -4.03 23.75
C ILE A 389 6.34 -4.77 23.61
N GLY A 390 7.36 -4.38 24.37
CA GLY A 390 8.66 -5.02 24.39
C GLY A 390 9.48 -4.77 23.13
N MET A 391 10.07 -5.83 22.58
CA MET A 391 10.97 -5.76 21.43
C MET A 391 10.18 -6.01 20.15
N ALA A 392 10.06 -4.98 19.30
CA ALA A 392 9.24 -5.04 18.08
C ALA A 392 9.75 -4.03 17.03
N PRO A 393 9.54 -4.29 15.73
CA PRO A 393 9.79 -3.30 14.68
C PRO A 393 8.97 -2.02 14.87
N THR A 394 9.50 -0.91 14.38
CA THR A 394 8.83 0.39 14.39
C THR A 394 7.42 0.40 13.78
N PRO A 395 7.10 -0.29 12.65
CA PRO A 395 5.71 -0.40 12.18
C PRO A 395 4.78 -1.14 13.16
N VAL A 396 5.29 -2.08 13.96
CA VAL A 396 4.49 -2.77 15.00
C VAL A 396 4.21 -1.82 16.17
N VAL A 397 5.17 -0.95 16.52
CA VAL A 397 4.96 0.14 17.50
C VAL A 397 3.90 1.13 17.01
N TYR A 398 3.95 1.54 15.73
CA TYR A 398 2.91 2.38 15.13
C TYR A 398 1.55 1.67 15.09
N PHE A 399 1.49 0.40 14.68
CA PHE A 399 0.28 -0.42 14.70
C PHE A 399 -0.33 -0.49 16.10
N GLY A 400 0.49 -0.67 17.14
CA GLY A 400 0.05 -0.66 18.53
C GLY A 400 -0.72 0.60 18.93
N ALA A 401 -0.33 1.79 18.43
CA ALA A 401 -1.05 3.03 18.71
C ALA A 401 -2.50 3.02 18.17
N TYR A 402 -2.76 2.31 17.06
CA TYR A 402 -4.10 2.11 16.48
C TYR A 402 -4.83 0.94 17.14
N GLN A 403 -4.22 -0.24 17.17
CA GLN A 403 -4.78 -1.50 17.69
C GLN A 403 -5.23 -1.37 19.15
N LEU A 404 -4.38 -0.74 19.98
CA LEU A 404 -4.63 -0.53 21.41
C LEU A 404 -5.32 0.81 21.71
N ARG A 405 -5.66 1.58 20.66
CA ARG A 405 -6.41 2.85 20.70
C ARG A 405 -5.77 3.97 21.55
N ALA A 406 -4.48 3.87 21.86
CA ALA A 406 -3.74 4.89 22.58
C ALA A 406 -3.51 6.17 21.75
N GLY A 407 -3.43 6.06 20.41
CA GLY A 407 -3.17 7.18 19.50
C GLY A 407 -1.78 7.83 19.63
N SER A 408 -0.98 7.41 20.60
CA SER A 408 0.38 7.91 20.85
C SER A 408 1.33 6.72 21.01
N CYS A 409 2.56 6.84 20.52
CA CYS A 409 3.59 5.83 20.72
C CYS A 409 5.03 6.38 20.64
N VAL A 410 5.98 5.64 21.19
CA VAL A 410 7.42 5.85 20.97
C VAL A 410 8.09 4.53 20.60
N SER A 411 8.79 4.51 19.46
CA SER A 411 9.75 3.44 19.15
C SER A 411 11.14 3.87 19.61
N VAL A 412 11.74 3.12 20.53
CA VAL A 412 13.13 3.29 21.00
C VAL A 412 14.05 2.54 20.05
N THR A 413 14.73 3.27 19.17
CA THR A 413 15.46 2.66 18.06
C THR A 413 16.63 3.51 17.55
N GLY A 414 17.70 2.85 17.10
CA GLY A 414 18.78 3.45 16.30
C GLY A 414 18.62 3.25 14.78
N SER A 415 17.54 2.62 14.30
CA SER A 415 17.28 2.30 12.90
C SER A 415 18.47 1.57 12.23
N HIS A 416 18.96 2.08 11.11
CA HIS A 416 20.09 1.59 10.32
C HIS A 416 21.47 2.09 10.80
N ASN A 417 21.56 2.92 11.85
CA ASN A 417 22.84 3.46 12.34
C ASN A 417 23.72 2.38 13.02
N PRO A 418 25.04 2.60 13.19
CA PRO A 418 25.93 1.67 13.90
C PRO A 418 25.46 1.30 15.32
N PRO A 419 25.95 0.19 15.93
CA PRO A 419 25.46 -0.32 17.22
C PRO A 419 25.45 0.68 18.40
N ASP A 420 26.37 1.66 18.43
CA ASP A 420 26.45 2.66 19.53
C ASP A 420 25.42 3.80 19.42
N TYR A 421 24.63 3.86 18.34
CA TYR A 421 23.53 4.81 18.17
C TYR A 421 22.21 4.26 18.71
N ASN A 422 21.40 5.14 19.30
CA ASN A 422 19.99 4.88 19.59
C ASN A 422 19.18 6.20 19.51
N GLY A 423 17.87 6.15 19.72
CA GLY A 423 16.98 7.27 19.48
C GLY A 423 15.50 6.95 19.68
N PHE A 424 14.64 7.89 19.27
CA PHE A 424 13.20 7.85 19.53
C PHE A 424 12.42 8.37 18.32
N LYS A 425 11.62 7.50 17.69
CA LYS A 425 10.59 7.87 16.69
C LYS A 425 9.26 8.06 17.44
N ILE A 426 8.68 9.28 17.41
CA ILE A 426 7.62 9.71 18.36
C ILE A 426 6.31 10.06 17.63
N VAL A 427 5.20 9.55 18.14
CA VAL A 427 3.82 9.88 17.73
C VAL A 427 3.01 10.31 18.94
N VAL A 428 2.29 11.43 18.85
CA VAL A 428 1.38 11.93 19.89
C VAL A 428 0.06 12.33 19.23
N GLY A 429 -1.07 11.84 19.73
CA GLY A 429 -2.39 12.23 19.24
C GLY A 429 -2.68 11.87 17.76
N GLY A 430 -1.98 10.88 17.21
CA GLY A 430 -2.01 10.50 15.80
C GLY A 430 -1.05 11.30 14.91
N GLU A 431 -0.29 12.25 15.46
CA GLU A 431 0.70 13.05 14.75
C GLU A 431 2.13 12.55 15.02
N THR A 432 2.88 12.24 13.96
CA THR A 432 4.32 11.96 14.06
C THR A 432 5.06 13.29 14.19
N LEU A 433 5.81 13.47 15.28
CA LEU A 433 6.45 14.75 15.57
C LEU A 433 7.62 15.01 14.61
N SER A 434 7.75 16.27 14.18
CA SER A 434 8.88 16.74 13.35
C SER A 434 9.05 18.26 13.47
N GLY A 435 10.22 18.75 13.05
CA GLY A 435 10.59 20.17 13.07
C GLY A 435 10.39 20.80 14.45
N ASP A 436 9.66 21.91 14.47
CA ASP A 436 9.35 22.71 15.66
C ASP A 436 8.78 21.88 16.82
N ALA A 437 8.02 20.82 16.52
CA ALA A 437 7.43 19.93 17.54
C ALA A 437 8.45 18.99 18.20
N ILE A 438 9.57 18.65 17.52
CA ILE A 438 10.70 17.95 18.15
C ILE A 438 11.54 18.95 18.97
N THR A 439 11.75 20.18 18.49
CA THR A 439 12.51 21.18 19.28
C THR A 439 11.76 21.65 20.52
N ASP A 440 10.42 21.75 20.51
CA ASP A 440 9.64 22.04 21.73
C ASP A 440 9.82 20.95 22.81
N LEU A 441 10.13 19.69 22.44
CA LEU A 441 10.49 18.67 23.44
C LEU A 441 11.81 18.97 24.15
N TYR A 442 12.80 19.57 23.45
CA TYR A 442 14.04 20.08 24.05
C TYR A 442 13.77 21.35 24.87
N ASP A 443 13.09 22.33 24.28
CA ASP A 443 12.86 23.63 24.93
C ASP A 443 12.03 23.44 26.22
N ARG A 444 11.08 22.48 26.27
CA ARG A 444 10.40 22.06 27.51
C ARG A 444 11.33 21.60 28.64
N ILE A 445 12.41 20.90 28.30
CA ILE A 445 13.40 20.40 29.27
C ILE A 445 14.32 21.54 29.69
N ALA A 446 14.76 22.36 28.74
CA ALA A 446 15.65 23.50 29.00
C ALA A 446 14.99 24.63 29.81
N GLU A 447 13.67 24.82 29.65
CA GLU A 447 12.88 25.89 30.29
C GLU A 447 12.10 25.40 31.53
N ASP A 448 12.33 24.16 32.00
CA ASP A 448 11.61 23.47 33.09
C ASP A 448 10.06 23.49 32.94
N ARG A 449 9.55 23.50 31.70
CA ARG A 449 8.12 23.36 31.36
C ARG A 449 7.63 21.90 31.48
N LEU A 450 8.25 21.12 32.36
CA LEU A 450 7.97 19.69 32.55
C LEU A 450 6.84 19.49 33.56
N TYR A 451 5.72 18.93 33.11
CA TYR A 451 4.63 18.50 33.97
C TYR A 451 5.06 17.33 34.85
N ALA A 452 4.62 17.35 36.12
CA ALA A 452 4.73 16.25 37.05
C ALA A 452 3.35 15.95 37.64
N ALA A 453 2.92 14.69 37.56
CA ALA A 453 1.64 14.28 38.09
C ALA A 453 1.71 14.02 39.61
N ALA A 454 0.58 14.17 40.31
CA ALA A 454 0.48 13.88 41.74
C ALA A 454 0.65 12.38 42.08
N ALA A 455 0.43 11.50 41.10
CA ALA A 455 0.75 10.08 41.15
C ALA A 455 1.33 9.65 39.80
N PRO A 456 2.26 8.68 39.76
CA PRO A 456 2.76 8.15 38.50
C PRO A 456 1.65 7.39 37.76
N GLY A 457 1.63 7.47 36.42
CA GLY A 457 0.73 6.68 35.59
C GLY A 457 1.02 5.18 35.66
N ASP A 458 0.10 4.36 35.16
CA ASP A 458 0.24 2.91 35.17
C ASP A 458 1.27 2.41 34.14
N VAL A 459 1.70 1.16 34.28
CA VAL A 459 2.47 0.43 33.26
C VAL A 459 1.97 -0.99 33.16
N ARG A 460 1.80 -1.46 31.92
CA ARG A 460 1.41 -2.84 31.61
C ARG A 460 2.15 -3.34 30.37
N THR A 461 2.59 -4.59 30.38
CA THR A 461 3.16 -5.24 29.19
C THR A 461 2.06 -5.90 28.36
N GLN A 462 2.14 -5.85 27.03
CA GLN A 462 1.25 -6.58 26.13
C GLN A 462 1.96 -6.92 24.82
N ASP A 463 2.09 -8.20 24.50
CA ASP A 463 2.46 -8.63 23.13
C ASP A 463 1.29 -8.36 22.16
N ILE A 464 1.62 -7.85 20.97
CA ILE A 464 0.72 -7.59 19.84
C ILE A 464 1.26 -8.16 18.51
N SER A 465 2.31 -8.97 18.57
CA SER A 465 2.98 -9.52 17.38
C SER A 465 2.04 -10.40 16.56
N GLU A 466 1.23 -11.22 17.21
CA GLU A 466 0.23 -12.05 16.51
C GLU A 466 -0.97 -11.24 16.01
N ASP A 467 -1.41 -10.20 16.73
CA ASP A 467 -2.42 -9.25 16.24
C ASP A 467 -1.98 -8.60 14.92
N TYR A 468 -0.69 -8.24 14.81
CA TYR A 468 -0.09 -7.65 13.61
C TYR A 468 0.00 -8.67 12.46
N VAL A 469 0.55 -9.87 12.72
CA VAL A 469 0.63 -10.95 11.72
C VAL A 469 -0.74 -11.29 11.16
N GLN A 470 -1.74 -11.50 12.04
CA GLN A 470 -3.11 -11.80 11.64
C GLN A 470 -3.78 -10.63 10.93
N ARG A 471 -3.54 -9.37 11.34
CA ARG A 471 -4.10 -8.20 10.63
C ARG A 471 -3.57 -8.10 9.19
N ILE A 472 -2.33 -8.49 8.91
CA ILE A 472 -1.83 -8.55 7.52
C ILE A 472 -2.41 -9.77 6.80
N ALA A 473 -2.33 -10.97 7.39
CA ALA A 473 -2.75 -12.21 6.73
C ALA A 473 -4.26 -12.32 6.42
N ASN A 474 -5.13 -11.65 7.18
CA ASN A 474 -6.57 -11.59 6.89
C ASN A 474 -6.96 -10.59 5.77
N ASP A 475 -5.99 -9.85 5.22
CA ASP A 475 -6.17 -8.82 4.18
C ASP A 475 -5.34 -9.14 2.94
N VAL A 476 -4.14 -9.70 3.12
CA VAL A 476 -3.19 -10.09 2.06
C VAL A 476 -3.03 -11.62 2.02
N GLN A 477 -3.17 -12.20 0.83
CA GLN A 477 -2.94 -13.63 0.54
C GLN A 477 -2.31 -13.78 -0.85
N LEU A 478 -1.46 -14.80 -1.05
CA LEU A 478 -0.84 -15.07 -2.36
C LEU A 478 -1.65 -16.08 -3.18
N ASP A 479 -1.89 -15.79 -4.47
CA ASP A 479 -2.59 -16.72 -5.38
C ASP A 479 -1.73 -17.95 -5.75
N ARG A 480 -0.40 -17.79 -5.66
CA ARG A 480 0.60 -18.86 -5.76
C ARG A 480 1.73 -18.62 -4.76
N PRO A 481 2.34 -19.69 -4.20
CA PRO A 481 3.52 -19.52 -3.37
C PRO A 481 4.66 -18.89 -4.18
N LEU A 482 5.41 -18.00 -3.52
CA LEU A 482 6.64 -17.39 -4.03
C LEU A 482 7.77 -17.76 -3.09
N LYS A 483 8.92 -18.16 -3.63
CA LYS A 483 10.10 -18.52 -2.85
C LYS A 483 10.96 -17.29 -2.61
N VAL A 484 11.11 -16.92 -1.34
CA VAL A 484 11.76 -15.65 -0.96
C VAL A 484 12.91 -15.87 0.01
N VAL A 485 14.03 -15.20 -0.22
CA VAL A 485 15.08 -15.04 0.79
C VAL A 485 14.81 -13.74 1.53
N VAL A 486 14.76 -13.79 2.86
CA VAL A 486 14.47 -12.63 3.71
C VAL A 486 15.70 -12.31 4.56
N ASP A 487 16.34 -11.19 4.27
CA ASP A 487 17.44 -10.63 5.04
C ASP A 487 16.94 -9.58 6.04
N ALA A 488 17.44 -9.65 7.27
CA ALA A 488 17.15 -8.66 8.31
C ALA A 488 18.41 -7.97 8.88
N GLY A 489 19.62 -8.36 8.45
CA GLY A 489 20.89 -7.81 8.96
C GLY A 489 21.00 -7.82 10.50
N ASN A 490 20.46 -8.85 11.16
CA ASN A 490 20.33 -9.00 12.61
C ASN A 490 19.44 -7.93 13.32
N GLY A 491 18.68 -7.13 12.55
CA GLY A 491 17.67 -6.18 13.04
C GLY A 491 16.38 -6.84 13.53
N VAL A 492 15.53 -6.06 14.22
CA VAL A 492 14.33 -6.57 14.92
C VAL A 492 13.23 -7.09 13.97
N ALA A 493 13.30 -6.78 12.67
CA ALA A 493 12.43 -7.34 11.65
C ALA A 493 12.60 -8.86 11.46
N GLY A 494 13.73 -9.44 11.92
CA GLY A 494 14.11 -10.83 11.68
C GLY A 494 13.15 -11.89 12.22
N GLU A 495 12.41 -11.62 13.30
CA GLU A 495 11.40 -12.58 13.78
C GLU A 495 10.06 -12.43 13.04
N ILE A 496 9.48 -11.23 13.08
CA ILE A 496 8.09 -11.02 12.64
C ILE A 496 7.95 -10.86 11.11
N GLY A 497 8.98 -10.39 10.40
CA GLY A 497 8.99 -10.30 8.94
C GLY A 497 8.79 -11.68 8.28
N PRO A 498 9.64 -12.68 8.56
CA PRO A 498 9.44 -14.05 8.12
C PRO A 498 8.09 -14.66 8.55
N ARG A 499 7.58 -14.34 9.76
CA ARG A 499 6.25 -14.79 10.23
C ARG A 499 5.12 -14.25 9.35
N VAL A 500 5.12 -12.94 9.05
CA VAL A 500 4.14 -12.31 8.14
C VAL A 500 4.19 -12.93 6.75
N LEU A 501 5.37 -13.02 6.15
CA LEU A 501 5.51 -13.50 4.77
C LEU A 501 5.15 -14.99 4.63
N SER A 502 5.43 -15.81 5.65
CA SER A 502 4.94 -17.20 5.70
C SER A 502 3.42 -17.28 5.87
N ALA A 503 2.81 -16.40 6.67
CA ALA A 503 1.37 -16.39 6.95
C ALA A 503 0.50 -15.97 5.75
N ILE A 504 1.05 -15.21 4.79
CA ILE A 504 0.37 -14.90 3.52
C ILE A 504 0.56 -15.98 2.43
N GLY A 505 1.45 -16.96 2.65
CA GLY A 505 1.68 -18.11 1.76
C GLY A 505 3.04 -18.16 1.04
N ALA A 506 4.04 -17.37 1.43
CA ALA A 506 5.38 -17.43 0.82
C ALA A 506 6.27 -18.55 1.39
N GLU A 507 7.13 -19.13 0.56
CA GLU A 507 8.19 -20.05 1.00
C GLU A 507 9.42 -19.24 1.45
N VAL A 508 9.46 -18.89 2.74
CA VAL A 508 10.51 -18.03 3.31
C VAL A 508 11.77 -18.82 3.69
N THR A 509 12.93 -18.38 3.19
CA THR A 509 14.25 -18.77 3.70
C THR A 509 14.89 -17.59 4.45
N PRO A 510 15.15 -17.69 5.77
CA PRO A 510 15.75 -16.62 6.55
C PRO A 510 17.25 -16.45 6.28
N LEU A 511 17.70 -15.19 6.27
CA LEU A 511 19.09 -14.77 6.22
C LEU A 511 19.30 -13.69 7.30
N TYR A 512 20.28 -13.91 8.19
CA TYR A 512 20.58 -13.01 9.32
C TYR A 512 19.36 -12.56 10.16
N CYS A 513 18.34 -13.42 10.29
CA CYS A 513 17.10 -13.14 11.02
C CYS A 513 17.20 -13.27 12.55
N GLU A 514 18.26 -13.87 13.07
CA GLU A 514 18.54 -13.90 14.51
C GLU A 514 18.84 -12.47 15.00
N ILE A 515 18.07 -11.97 15.97
CA ILE A 515 18.17 -10.58 16.42
C ILE A 515 19.41 -10.41 17.30
N ASP A 516 20.40 -9.67 16.80
CA ASP A 516 21.67 -9.39 17.47
C ASP A 516 22.07 -7.92 17.26
N GLY A 517 21.91 -7.12 18.32
CA GLY A 517 22.24 -5.70 18.34
C GLY A 517 23.73 -5.35 18.22
N THR A 518 24.62 -6.33 18.01
CA THR A 518 26.00 -6.08 17.57
C THR A 518 26.15 -5.97 16.05
N PHE A 519 25.13 -6.38 15.28
CA PHE A 519 25.11 -6.48 13.80
C PHE A 519 26.35 -7.21 13.23
N PRO A 520 26.58 -8.49 13.60
CA PRO A 520 27.84 -9.19 13.38
C PRO A 520 28.13 -9.61 11.92
N ASN A 521 27.23 -9.36 10.97
CA ASN A 521 27.38 -9.74 9.56
C ASN A 521 27.65 -8.49 8.68
N HIS A 522 26.59 -7.84 8.20
CA HIS A 522 26.62 -6.49 7.63
C HIS A 522 25.69 -5.59 8.44
N HIS A 523 25.76 -4.27 8.23
CA HIS A 523 24.77 -3.37 8.83
C HIS A 523 23.40 -3.56 8.16
N PRO A 524 22.29 -3.46 8.93
CA PRO A 524 20.95 -3.53 8.37
C PRO A 524 20.54 -2.17 7.75
N ASP A 525 21.19 -1.82 6.63
CA ASP A 525 20.82 -0.71 5.75
C ASP A 525 20.68 -1.22 4.30
N PRO A 526 19.46 -1.55 3.84
CA PRO A 526 19.22 -2.04 2.49
C PRO A 526 19.33 -0.95 1.41
N SER A 527 19.48 0.33 1.78
CA SER A 527 19.67 1.43 0.82
C SER A 527 21.11 1.50 0.28
N GLU A 528 22.06 0.89 0.98
CA GLU A 528 23.47 0.79 0.62
C GLU A 528 23.74 -0.55 -0.11
N PRO A 529 23.99 -0.56 -1.44
CA PRO A 529 23.99 -1.81 -2.23
C PRO A 529 25.01 -2.87 -1.81
N HIS A 530 26.05 -2.48 -1.06
CA HIS A 530 27.06 -3.41 -0.58
C HIS A 530 26.56 -4.35 0.54
N ASN A 531 25.48 -3.99 1.24
CA ASN A 531 24.84 -4.85 2.24
C ASN A 531 23.99 -5.96 1.59
N LEU A 532 23.46 -5.73 0.38
CA LEU A 532 22.64 -6.71 -0.36
C LEU A 532 23.44 -7.87 -0.97
N ASN A 533 24.77 -7.88 -0.81
CA ASN A 533 25.68 -8.83 -1.45
C ASN A 533 25.42 -10.30 -1.06
N ASP A 534 25.09 -10.58 0.20
CA ASP A 534 24.80 -11.95 0.63
C ASP A 534 23.36 -12.38 0.27
N LEU A 535 22.41 -11.44 0.29
CA LEU A 535 21.06 -11.67 -0.25
C LEU A 535 21.11 -12.07 -1.73
N ILE A 536 21.86 -11.33 -2.58
CA ILE A 536 22.06 -11.67 -4.00
C ILE A 536 22.62 -13.09 -4.15
N ARG A 537 23.69 -13.43 -3.42
CA ARG A 537 24.30 -14.78 -3.43
C ARG A 537 23.33 -15.87 -3.00
N MET A 538 22.49 -15.59 -2.01
CA MET A 538 21.54 -16.57 -1.47
C MET A 538 20.31 -16.76 -2.37
N VAL A 539 19.84 -15.71 -3.02
CA VAL A 539 18.78 -15.78 -4.05
C VAL A 539 19.23 -16.66 -5.22
N GLU A 540 20.42 -16.39 -5.78
CA GLU A 540 21.02 -17.19 -6.85
C GLU A 540 21.21 -18.65 -6.41
N ARG A 541 21.87 -18.87 -5.28
CA ARG A 541 22.21 -20.21 -4.77
C ARG A 541 20.99 -21.08 -4.45
N LEU A 542 19.89 -20.47 -4.01
CA LEU A 542 18.68 -21.18 -3.63
C LEU A 542 17.65 -21.27 -4.76
N ASP A 543 17.92 -20.68 -5.92
CA ASP A 543 16.96 -20.58 -7.03
C ASP A 543 15.64 -19.92 -6.57
N ALA A 544 15.73 -18.85 -5.78
CA ALA A 544 14.60 -18.11 -5.25
C ALA A 544 13.97 -17.18 -6.30
N ASP A 545 12.71 -16.80 -6.11
CA ASP A 545 12.01 -15.87 -6.99
C ASP A 545 12.34 -14.41 -6.69
N LEU A 546 12.61 -14.10 -5.41
CA LEU A 546 12.89 -12.75 -4.92
C LEU A 546 13.78 -12.77 -3.67
N GLY A 547 14.59 -11.73 -3.50
CA GLY A 547 15.21 -11.35 -2.24
C GLY A 547 14.53 -10.14 -1.64
N ILE A 548 14.28 -10.18 -0.33
CA ILE A 548 13.71 -9.10 0.48
C ILE A 548 14.74 -8.73 1.55
N ALA A 549 15.00 -7.44 1.75
CA ALA A 549 15.85 -6.94 2.82
C ALA A 549 15.12 -5.89 3.66
N PHE A 550 15.17 -6.02 4.99
CA PHE A 550 14.68 -5.02 5.94
C PHE A 550 15.84 -4.21 6.54
N ASP A 551 15.56 -2.99 7.02
CA ASP A 551 16.50 -2.23 7.83
C ASP A 551 16.38 -2.55 9.33
N GLY A 552 17.27 -1.97 10.14
CA GLY A 552 17.46 -2.36 11.54
C GLY A 552 16.21 -2.28 12.42
N ASP A 553 15.25 -1.43 12.08
CA ASP A 553 13.96 -1.31 12.77
C ASP A 553 12.70 -1.58 11.92
N GLY A 554 12.89 -2.06 10.68
CA GLY A 554 11.84 -2.67 9.86
C GLY A 554 10.85 -1.73 9.19
N ASP A 555 11.11 -0.41 9.17
CA ASP A 555 10.26 0.55 8.45
C ASP A 555 10.68 0.80 6.98
N ARG A 556 11.74 0.10 6.53
CA ARG A 556 12.22 0.11 5.13
C ARG A 556 12.20 -1.27 4.45
N LEU A 557 12.08 -1.25 3.13
CA LEU A 557 12.17 -2.40 2.24
C LEU A 557 13.22 -2.17 1.13
N GLY A 558 14.15 -3.12 0.98
CA GLY A 558 14.97 -3.31 -0.23
C GLY A 558 14.62 -4.62 -0.93
N VAL A 559 14.80 -4.68 -2.26
CA VAL A 559 14.36 -5.80 -3.10
C VAL A 559 15.43 -6.19 -4.09
N VAL A 560 15.67 -7.50 -4.21
CA VAL A 560 16.62 -8.11 -5.15
C VAL A 560 15.85 -9.09 -6.05
N THR A 561 16.02 -9.01 -7.37
CA THR A 561 15.44 -9.99 -8.30
C THR A 561 16.19 -11.32 -8.28
N ARG A 562 15.58 -12.37 -8.83
CA ARG A 562 16.23 -13.67 -9.08
C ARG A 562 17.56 -13.56 -9.84
N ASP A 563 17.68 -12.54 -10.70
CA ASP A 563 18.86 -12.22 -11.51
C ASP A 563 19.87 -11.30 -10.79
N GLY A 564 19.71 -11.09 -9.47
CA GLY A 564 20.61 -10.30 -8.62
C GLY A 564 20.48 -8.79 -8.76
N GLN A 565 19.44 -8.27 -9.43
CA GLN A 565 19.26 -6.83 -9.62
C GLN A 565 18.58 -6.19 -8.41
N ASN A 566 19.19 -5.15 -7.84
CA ASN A 566 18.56 -4.31 -6.82
C ASN A 566 17.48 -3.41 -7.47
N ILE A 567 16.22 -3.55 -7.04
CA ILE A 567 15.12 -2.70 -7.50
C ILE A 567 14.91 -1.57 -6.51
N PHE A 568 15.33 -0.37 -6.91
CA PHE A 568 15.28 0.81 -6.04
C PHE A 568 13.83 1.22 -5.67
N PRO A 569 13.63 1.86 -4.50
CA PRO A 569 12.31 2.14 -3.96
C PRO A 569 11.41 2.99 -4.86
N ASP A 570 11.98 3.89 -5.68
CA ASP A 570 11.23 4.72 -6.61
C ASP A 570 10.67 3.96 -7.83
N ARG A 571 11.24 2.79 -8.16
CA ARG A 571 10.66 1.83 -9.12
C ARG A 571 9.63 0.92 -8.46
N LEU A 572 9.88 0.42 -7.24
CA LEU A 572 8.86 -0.31 -6.46
C LEU A 572 7.59 0.52 -6.26
N LEU A 573 7.75 1.83 -6.02
CA LEU A 573 6.64 2.78 -5.90
C LEU A 573 5.81 2.92 -7.19
N MET A 574 6.37 2.63 -8.38
CA MET A 574 5.57 2.53 -9.61
C MET A 574 4.61 1.34 -9.55
N LEU A 575 5.11 0.16 -9.19
CA LEU A 575 4.30 -1.06 -9.08
C LEU A 575 3.20 -0.91 -8.02
N PHE A 576 3.55 -0.38 -6.84
CA PHE A 576 2.58 -0.09 -5.78
C PHE A 576 1.56 1.00 -6.20
N ALA A 577 1.98 2.04 -6.93
CA ALA A 577 1.05 3.04 -7.43
C ALA A 577 0.08 2.47 -8.45
N ALA A 578 0.54 1.65 -9.40
CA ALA A 578 -0.33 0.99 -10.38
C ALA A 578 -1.42 0.13 -9.72
N ASP A 579 -1.04 -0.68 -8.73
CA ASP A 579 -1.94 -1.51 -7.92
C ASP A 579 -2.96 -0.69 -7.11
N VAL A 580 -2.48 0.31 -6.36
CA VAL A 580 -3.35 1.19 -5.54
C VAL A 580 -4.32 1.98 -6.43
N LEU A 581 -3.88 2.46 -7.59
CA LEU A 581 -4.70 3.28 -8.50
C LEU A 581 -5.73 2.48 -9.30
N GLU A 582 -5.53 1.18 -9.54
CA GLU A 582 -6.56 0.32 -10.13
C GLU A 582 -7.84 0.33 -9.28
N ARG A 583 -7.68 0.28 -7.95
CA ARG A 583 -8.78 0.32 -6.99
C ARG A 583 -9.18 1.75 -6.59
N ASN A 584 -8.26 2.71 -6.66
CA ASN A 584 -8.46 4.10 -6.24
C ASN A 584 -8.10 5.13 -7.35
N PRO A 585 -8.82 5.15 -8.49
CA PRO A 585 -8.53 6.10 -9.57
C PRO A 585 -8.60 7.57 -9.12
N GLY A 586 -7.65 8.38 -9.58
CA GLY A 586 -7.49 9.79 -9.19
C GLY A 586 -6.74 10.02 -7.88
N ALA A 587 -6.51 8.99 -7.06
CA ALA A 587 -5.89 9.13 -5.75
C ALA A 587 -4.48 9.76 -5.82
N MET A 588 -4.11 10.47 -4.76
CA MET A 588 -2.79 11.10 -4.66
C MET A 588 -1.73 10.09 -4.25
N ILE A 589 -0.61 10.10 -4.98
CA ILE A 589 0.57 9.30 -4.71
C ILE A 589 1.73 10.26 -4.41
N ILE A 590 2.27 10.20 -3.18
CA ILE A 590 3.36 11.09 -2.75
C ILE A 590 4.72 10.40 -2.92
N PHE A 591 5.72 11.15 -3.36
CA PHE A 591 7.11 10.70 -3.46
C PHE A 591 8.09 11.83 -3.13
N ASP A 592 9.30 11.49 -2.69
CA ASP A 592 10.29 12.48 -2.28
C ASP A 592 11.11 13.05 -3.46
N VAL A 593 11.78 14.20 -3.25
CA VAL A 593 12.60 14.88 -4.27
C VAL A 593 13.71 13.99 -4.88
N LYS A 594 14.11 12.90 -4.23
CA LYS A 594 15.12 11.94 -4.73
C LYS A 594 14.58 10.93 -5.76
N CYS A 595 13.27 10.78 -5.93
CA CYS A 595 12.69 9.74 -6.80
C CYS A 595 12.85 10.07 -8.31
N THR A 596 12.93 9.04 -9.15
CA THR A 596 13.11 9.15 -10.60
C THR A 596 12.05 10.03 -11.29
N GLY A 597 12.46 10.75 -12.34
CA GLY A 597 11.58 11.63 -13.14
C GLY A 597 10.52 10.87 -13.94
N ARG A 598 10.61 9.54 -14.03
CA ARG A 598 9.65 8.67 -14.72
C ARG A 598 8.43 8.33 -13.86
N LEU A 599 8.55 8.44 -12.53
CA LEU A 599 7.47 8.12 -11.57
C LEU A 599 6.23 9.02 -11.72
N PRO A 600 6.32 10.36 -11.85
CA PRO A 600 5.15 11.22 -12.08
C PRO A 600 4.35 10.80 -13.33
N GLY A 601 5.05 10.55 -14.44
CA GLY A 601 4.42 10.11 -15.69
C GLY A 601 3.85 8.69 -15.61
N HIS A 602 4.42 7.81 -14.77
CA HIS A 602 3.84 6.50 -14.49
C HIS A 602 2.52 6.65 -13.71
N ILE A 603 2.52 7.41 -12.62
CA ILE A 603 1.32 7.71 -11.81
C ILE A 603 0.18 8.28 -12.67
N LEU A 604 0.48 9.26 -13.54
CA LEU A 604 -0.50 9.87 -14.45
C LEU A 604 -1.09 8.86 -15.46
N ARG A 605 -0.27 7.97 -16.04
CA ARG A 605 -0.75 6.92 -16.96
C ARG A 605 -1.64 5.88 -16.29
N HIS A 606 -1.45 5.64 -14.99
CA HIS A 606 -2.34 4.81 -14.17
C HIS A 606 -3.51 5.63 -13.57
N GLY A 607 -3.71 6.88 -14.01
CA GLY A 607 -4.87 7.71 -13.63
C GLY A 607 -4.78 8.34 -12.24
N GLY A 608 -3.61 8.40 -11.62
CA GLY A 608 -3.37 8.99 -10.30
C GLY A 608 -2.87 10.43 -10.33
N SER A 609 -2.82 11.04 -9.14
CA SER A 609 -2.34 12.41 -8.94
C SER A 609 -0.94 12.40 -8.30
N PRO A 610 0.16 12.67 -9.05
CA PRO A 610 1.51 12.67 -8.48
C PRO A 610 1.78 13.93 -7.63
N LEU A 611 2.35 13.75 -6.43
CA LEU A 611 2.85 14.86 -5.61
C LEU A 611 4.29 14.62 -5.13
N MET A 612 5.22 15.43 -5.63
CA MET A 612 6.59 15.50 -5.11
C MET A 612 6.61 16.26 -3.77
N TRP A 613 7.31 15.73 -2.77
CA TRP A 613 7.46 16.36 -1.45
C TRP A 613 8.88 16.22 -0.87
N LYS A 614 9.08 16.75 0.34
CA LYS A 614 10.38 16.78 1.05
C LYS A 614 10.81 15.38 1.51
N THR A 615 12.10 15.07 1.47
CA THR A 615 12.64 13.81 2.00
C THR A 615 12.58 13.83 3.53
N GLY A 616 11.92 12.83 4.13
CA GLY A 616 11.81 12.64 5.58
C GLY A 616 10.48 12.00 5.98
N HIS A 617 10.52 10.77 6.49
CA HIS A 617 9.35 9.95 6.79
C HIS A 617 8.25 10.65 7.63
N SER A 618 8.62 11.44 8.63
CA SER A 618 7.65 12.22 9.42
C SER A 618 6.98 13.34 8.61
N LEU A 619 7.67 13.96 7.64
CA LEU A 619 7.09 14.94 6.72
C LEU A 619 6.17 14.29 5.68
N ILE A 620 6.52 13.09 5.21
CA ILE A 620 5.67 12.31 4.29
C ILE A 620 4.37 11.91 5.00
N LYS A 621 4.44 11.35 6.22
CA LYS A 621 3.25 11.08 7.07
C LYS A 621 2.40 12.32 7.32
N ALA A 622 3.04 13.46 7.62
CA ALA A 622 2.33 14.73 7.76
C ALA A 622 1.61 15.14 6.46
N LYS A 623 2.27 15.01 5.30
CA LYS A 623 1.69 15.38 4.00
C LYS A 623 0.59 14.44 3.53
N MET A 624 0.68 13.14 3.81
CA MET A 624 -0.42 12.19 3.58
C MET A 624 -1.66 12.58 4.40
N ARG A 625 -1.49 12.96 5.68
CA ARG A 625 -2.59 13.43 6.54
C ARG A 625 -3.20 14.74 6.04
N GLU A 626 -2.38 15.64 5.50
CA GLU A 626 -2.83 16.92 4.91
C GLU A 626 -3.64 16.73 3.62
N THR A 627 -3.23 15.80 2.77
CA THR A 627 -3.75 15.66 1.39
C THR A 627 -4.75 14.52 1.19
N GLY A 628 -4.82 13.55 2.10
CA GLY A 628 -5.59 12.32 1.91
C GLY A 628 -4.97 11.39 0.87
N ALA A 629 -3.64 11.37 0.73
CA ALA A 629 -2.95 10.47 -0.19
C ALA A 629 -3.09 9.00 0.23
N GLU A 630 -3.41 8.13 -0.73
CA GLU A 630 -3.64 6.69 -0.49
C GLU A 630 -2.33 5.88 -0.42
N LEU A 631 -1.25 6.43 -0.98
CA LEU A 631 0.09 5.84 -0.96
C LEU A 631 1.15 6.94 -0.94
N ALA A 632 2.24 6.68 -0.23
CA ALA A 632 3.50 7.38 -0.42
C ALA A 632 4.69 6.42 -0.40
N GLY A 633 5.84 6.87 -0.90
CA GLY A 633 7.12 6.21 -0.68
C GLY A 633 8.32 7.14 -0.85
N GLU A 634 9.45 6.75 -0.31
CA GLU A 634 10.71 7.51 -0.38
C GLU A 634 11.82 6.66 -0.99
N MET A 635 12.78 7.32 -1.64
CA MET A 635 14.00 6.69 -2.18
C MET A 635 14.90 6.07 -1.09
N SER A 636 14.60 6.28 0.19
CA SER A 636 15.20 5.61 1.35
C SER A 636 14.62 4.21 1.65
N GLY A 637 13.54 3.79 0.97
CA GLY A 637 12.90 2.48 1.17
C GLY A 637 11.69 2.48 2.12
N HIS A 638 11.31 3.64 2.68
CA HIS A 638 10.05 3.78 3.43
C HIS A 638 8.86 3.76 2.45
N PHE A 639 7.84 2.96 2.76
CA PHE A 639 6.57 2.91 2.01
C PHE A 639 5.39 3.08 2.97
N PHE A 640 4.45 3.94 2.60
CA PHE A 640 3.38 4.38 3.47
C PHE A 640 2.05 4.07 2.77
N PHE A 641 1.50 2.89 3.05
CA PHE A 641 0.18 2.53 2.56
C PHE A 641 -0.89 3.16 3.46
N LYS A 642 -1.80 3.91 2.85
CA LYS A 642 -3.08 4.28 3.46
C LYS A 642 -4.23 3.45 2.89
N GLU A 643 -4.14 3.12 1.60
CA GLU A 643 -4.97 2.10 0.96
C GLU A 643 -4.84 0.77 1.72
N ARG A 644 -5.97 0.22 2.17
CA ARG A 644 -6.08 -1.00 3.01
C ARG A 644 -5.31 -0.95 4.34
N TRP A 645 -4.63 0.14 4.70
CA TRP A 645 -3.72 0.22 5.85
C TRP A 645 -3.86 1.53 6.64
N TYR A 646 -2.89 1.83 7.50
CA TYR A 646 -3.04 2.89 8.51
C TYR A 646 -2.47 4.25 8.08
N GLY A 647 -1.54 4.30 7.11
CA GLY A 647 -0.86 5.51 6.64
C GLY A 647 0.51 5.77 7.29
N PHE A 648 1.15 4.73 7.84
CA PHE A 648 2.53 4.79 8.34
C PHE A 648 3.49 3.97 7.48
N ASP A 649 4.79 4.27 7.64
CA ASP A 649 5.94 3.60 7.08
C ASP A 649 6.08 2.17 7.63
N ASP A 650 6.05 1.19 6.73
CA ASP A 650 6.02 -0.22 7.08
C ASP A 650 6.68 -1.07 5.97
N GLY A 651 7.93 -1.45 6.18
CA GLY A 651 8.69 -2.28 5.24
C GLY A 651 8.13 -3.70 5.13
N ILE A 652 7.57 -4.23 6.22
CA ILE A 652 7.06 -5.60 6.31
C ILE A 652 5.70 -5.72 5.60
N TYR A 653 4.80 -4.75 5.80
CA TYR A 653 3.55 -4.67 5.02
C TYR A 653 3.84 -4.37 3.54
N ALA A 654 4.81 -3.51 3.22
CA ALA A 654 5.23 -3.27 1.84
C ALA A 654 5.77 -4.55 1.17
N ALA A 655 6.50 -5.40 1.90
CA ALA A 655 6.94 -6.70 1.41
C ALA A 655 5.76 -7.65 1.17
N ALA A 656 4.78 -7.69 2.07
CA ALA A 656 3.56 -8.48 1.89
C ALA A 656 2.77 -8.04 0.64
N ARG A 657 2.58 -6.73 0.46
CA ARG A 657 1.93 -6.14 -0.72
C ARG A 657 2.72 -6.34 -2.01
N LEU A 658 4.05 -6.36 -1.95
CA LEU A 658 4.89 -6.70 -3.10
C LEU A 658 4.66 -8.14 -3.55
N LEU A 659 4.67 -9.10 -2.62
CA LEU A 659 4.42 -10.50 -2.95
C LEU A 659 2.98 -10.73 -3.45
N GLU A 660 2.00 -10.04 -2.87
CA GLU A 660 0.60 -10.05 -3.35
C GLU A 660 0.52 -9.74 -4.84
N ILE A 661 0.99 -8.55 -5.24
CA ILE A 661 0.97 -8.06 -6.62
C ILE A 661 1.74 -8.99 -7.56
N LEU A 662 2.91 -9.48 -7.13
CA LEU A 662 3.75 -10.37 -7.93
C LEU A 662 3.22 -11.80 -8.05
N SER A 663 2.41 -12.27 -7.09
CA SER A 663 1.82 -13.61 -7.14
C SER A 663 0.74 -13.72 -8.22
N VAL A 664 -0.07 -12.67 -8.41
CA VAL A 664 -1.14 -12.64 -9.42
C VAL A 664 -0.66 -12.30 -10.83
N GLN A 665 0.60 -11.88 -11.03
CA GLN A 665 1.13 -11.65 -12.38
C GLN A 665 1.35 -12.97 -13.13
N PRO A 666 1.04 -13.00 -14.45
CA PRO A 666 1.32 -14.15 -15.31
C PRO A 666 2.82 -14.32 -15.61
N ASP A 667 3.59 -13.24 -15.52
CA ASP A 667 5.03 -13.21 -15.72
C ASP A 667 5.81 -13.51 -14.42
N THR A 668 7.12 -13.72 -14.53
CA THR A 668 7.97 -13.92 -13.35
C THR A 668 8.15 -12.61 -12.57
N PRO A 669 8.49 -12.68 -11.26
CA PRO A 669 8.85 -11.50 -10.47
C PRO A 669 9.95 -10.64 -11.13
N SER A 670 11.02 -11.26 -11.62
CA SER A 670 12.07 -10.57 -12.39
C SER A 670 11.52 -9.85 -13.63
N ALA A 671 10.71 -10.53 -14.45
CA ALA A 671 10.18 -9.94 -15.68
C ALA A 671 9.22 -8.78 -15.39
N THR A 672 8.37 -8.92 -14.38
CA THR A 672 7.46 -7.86 -13.91
C THR A 672 8.24 -6.63 -13.44
N LEU A 673 9.25 -6.81 -12.60
CA LEU A 673 10.06 -5.72 -12.05
C LEU A 673 10.96 -5.07 -13.12
N ALA A 674 11.48 -5.86 -14.07
CA ALA A 674 12.25 -5.36 -15.21
C ALA A 674 11.40 -4.55 -16.22
N ALA A 675 10.10 -4.84 -16.34
CA ALA A 675 9.18 -4.09 -17.20
C ALA A 675 8.81 -2.69 -16.66
N LEU A 676 9.09 -2.41 -15.38
CA LEU A 676 8.90 -1.07 -14.80
C LEU A 676 9.87 -0.07 -15.42
N PRO A 677 9.42 1.15 -15.82
CA PRO A 677 10.28 2.18 -16.41
C PRO A 677 11.59 2.41 -15.63
N ASP A 678 12.70 2.45 -16.36
CA ASP A 678 14.06 2.52 -15.83
C ASP A 678 14.88 3.61 -16.53
N GLY A 679 16.07 3.89 -16.01
CA GLY A 679 16.99 4.87 -16.60
C GLY A 679 18.39 4.81 -16.02
N VAL A 680 19.28 5.66 -16.51
CA VAL A 680 20.65 5.73 -16.00
C VAL A 680 20.67 6.70 -14.83
N SER A 681 20.83 6.21 -13.59
CA SER A 681 20.93 7.06 -12.41
C SER A 681 22.19 6.76 -11.59
N THR A 682 22.65 7.74 -10.81
CA THR A 682 23.70 7.53 -9.82
C THR A 682 23.12 6.86 -8.56
N PRO A 683 23.96 6.18 -7.78
CA PRO A 683 23.68 6.00 -6.35
C PRO A 683 23.53 7.36 -5.66
N GLU A 684 23.16 7.35 -4.38
CA GLU A 684 23.22 8.56 -3.56
C GLU A 684 24.69 8.99 -3.38
N ILE A 685 24.98 10.24 -3.73
CA ILE A 685 26.31 10.85 -3.60
C ILE A 685 26.30 11.73 -2.34
N LYS A 686 27.18 11.39 -1.40
CA LYS A 686 27.34 12.08 -0.12
C LYS A 686 28.65 12.87 -0.16
N VAL A 687 28.60 14.19 0.08
CA VAL A 687 29.77 15.09 0.06
C VAL A 687 29.79 15.89 1.36
N ASP A 688 30.92 15.94 2.07
CA ASP A 688 31.04 16.72 3.31
C ASP A 688 30.68 18.20 3.07
N ALA A 689 29.84 18.75 3.95
CA ALA A 689 29.41 20.13 3.81
C ALA A 689 30.55 21.11 4.12
N PRO A 690 30.79 22.13 3.27
CA PRO A 690 31.69 23.22 3.62
C PRO A 690 31.34 23.83 4.98
N ASP A 691 32.36 24.00 5.80
CA ASP A 691 32.27 24.54 7.16
C ASP A 691 31.35 23.73 8.11
N GLY A 692 30.93 22.52 7.72
CA GLY A 692 30.02 21.64 8.47
C GLY A 692 28.54 22.00 8.37
N ASP A 693 28.17 23.01 7.57
CA ASP A 693 26.80 23.55 7.48
C ASP A 693 26.17 23.30 6.09
N PRO A 694 25.51 22.13 5.89
CA PRO A 694 24.90 21.81 4.61
C PRO A 694 23.70 22.72 4.28
N HIS A 695 22.97 23.22 5.28
CA HIS A 695 21.78 24.03 5.05
C HIS A 695 22.14 25.43 4.54
N SER A 696 23.11 26.09 5.18
CA SER A 696 23.61 27.40 4.75
C SER A 696 24.33 27.32 3.40
N PHE A 697 25.04 26.21 3.11
CA PHE A 697 25.59 25.99 1.77
C PHE A 697 24.49 25.85 0.71
N VAL A 698 23.48 25.01 0.97
CA VAL A 698 22.36 24.78 0.04
C VAL A 698 21.54 26.05 -0.20
N GLU A 699 21.36 26.93 0.79
CA GLU A 699 20.64 28.18 0.59
C GLU A 699 21.39 29.16 -0.31
N ARG A 700 22.73 29.24 -0.16
CA ARG A 700 23.58 29.99 -1.09
C ARG A 700 23.54 29.40 -2.49
N PHE A 701 23.54 28.07 -2.61
CA PHE A 701 23.44 27.37 -3.90
C PHE A 701 22.10 27.61 -4.59
N ARG A 702 20.97 27.48 -3.88
CA ARG A 702 19.61 27.81 -4.37
C ARG A 702 19.49 29.27 -4.84
N SER A 703 20.23 30.19 -4.22
CA SER A 703 20.19 31.62 -4.53
C SER A 703 21.09 32.04 -5.70
N ALA A 704 22.15 31.28 -5.99
CA ALA A 704 23.18 31.64 -6.95
C ALA A 704 23.19 30.78 -8.23
N ALA A 705 22.79 29.52 -8.15
CA ALA A 705 22.90 28.58 -9.26
C ALA A 705 21.88 28.85 -10.37
N GLN A 706 22.33 28.81 -11.63
CA GLN A 706 21.50 28.98 -12.81
C GLN A 706 21.68 27.80 -13.77
N PHE A 707 20.57 27.31 -14.33
CA PHE A 707 20.56 26.14 -15.21
C PHE A 707 19.70 26.45 -16.45
N GLU A 708 20.33 26.56 -17.61
CA GLU A 708 19.61 26.78 -18.87
C GLU A 708 18.84 25.51 -19.29
N GLY A 709 17.59 25.68 -19.73
CA GLY A 709 16.74 24.58 -20.19
C GLY A 709 16.26 23.59 -19.10
N GLY A 710 16.47 23.90 -17.82
CA GLY A 710 16.03 23.08 -16.68
C GLY A 710 15.00 23.79 -15.81
N ARG A 711 13.95 23.07 -15.39
CA ARG A 711 12.92 23.57 -14.47
C ARG A 711 13.34 23.31 -13.03
N ALA A 712 13.65 24.37 -12.29
CA ALA A 712 14.04 24.28 -10.88
C ALA A 712 12.84 23.99 -9.95
N SER A 713 13.05 23.07 -9.01
CA SER A 713 12.18 22.80 -7.86
C SER A 713 12.96 23.00 -6.57
N MET A 714 12.38 23.75 -5.64
CA MET A 714 13.01 24.13 -4.36
C MET A 714 12.23 23.60 -3.14
N ILE A 715 11.56 22.45 -3.31
CA ILE A 715 10.76 21.81 -2.25
C ILE A 715 11.67 21.36 -1.09
N ASP A 716 12.79 20.73 -1.42
CA ASP A 716 13.85 20.31 -0.50
C ASP A 716 15.19 20.35 -1.26
N GLY A 717 16.07 21.28 -0.88
CA GLY A 717 17.27 21.62 -1.64
C GLY A 717 17.00 22.33 -2.97
N LEU A 718 17.81 22.02 -3.98
CA LEU A 718 17.62 22.40 -5.37
C LEU A 718 17.59 21.14 -6.24
N ARG A 719 16.41 20.80 -6.76
CA ARG A 719 16.23 19.86 -7.87
C ARG A 719 16.09 20.65 -9.17
N VAL A 720 16.63 20.13 -10.28
CA VAL A 720 16.43 20.70 -11.62
C VAL A 720 16.07 19.57 -12.57
N ASP A 721 14.85 19.64 -13.12
CA ASP A 721 14.33 18.68 -14.11
C ASP A 721 14.50 19.24 -15.53
N PHE A 722 15.23 18.53 -16.37
CA PHE A 722 15.40 18.76 -17.80
C PHE A 722 14.47 17.83 -18.60
N ALA A 723 14.46 17.94 -19.94
CA ALA A 723 13.63 17.09 -20.80
C ALA A 723 14.07 15.62 -20.89
N ASP A 724 15.30 15.32 -20.46
CA ASP A 724 16.05 14.07 -20.65
C ASP A 724 16.68 13.53 -19.34
N GLY A 725 16.34 14.12 -18.19
CA GLY A 725 16.89 13.77 -16.88
C GLY A 725 16.74 14.86 -15.83
N TRP A 726 17.22 14.62 -14.61
CA TRP A 726 17.24 15.59 -13.51
C TRP A 726 18.48 15.46 -12.62
N GLY A 727 18.78 16.52 -11.87
CA GLY A 727 19.81 16.54 -10.83
C GLY A 727 19.30 17.19 -9.53
N LEU A 728 19.89 16.82 -8.40
CA LEU A 728 19.52 17.28 -7.05
C LEU A 728 20.75 17.61 -6.21
N VAL A 729 20.69 18.68 -5.43
CA VAL A 729 21.54 18.94 -4.28
C VAL A 729 20.66 19.36 -3.09
N ARG A 730 20.67 18.58 -2.01
CA ARG A 730 19.94 18.87 -0.75
C ARG A 730 20.82 18.69 0.47
N ALA A 731 20.40 19.23 1.61
CA ALA A 731 21.08 19.04 2.89
C ALA A 731 20.63 17.72 3.55
N SER A 732 21.55 16.95 4.12
CA SER A 732 21.16 15.88 5.05
C SER A 732 20.66 16.47 6.37
N ASN A 733 19.58 15.92 6.91
CA ASN A 733 18.98 16.33 8.19
C ASN A 733 19.54 15.54 9.39
N THR A 734 20.38 14.53 9.13
CA THR A 734 20.92 13.60 10.13
C THR A 734 22.46 13.64 10.20
N THR A 735 23.12 14.11 9.14
CA THR A 735 24.59 14.15 8.99
C THR A 735 25.03 15.47 8.34
N PRO A 736 26.26 15.97 8.58
CA PRO A 736 26.73 17.27 8.06
C PRO A 736 27.21 17.16 6.60
N VAL A 737 26.37 16.62 5.71
CA VAL A 737 26.71 16.34 4.31
C VAL A 737 25.68 16.92 3.35
N LEU A 738 26.15 17.28 2.17
CA LEU A 738 25.34 17.48 0.98
C LEU A 738 24.99 16.10 0.40
N VAL A 739 23.72 15.93 0.06
CA VAL A 739 23.18 14.72 -0.60
C VAL A 739 22.81 15.09 -2.03
N MET A 740 23.33 14.33 -2.99
CA MET A 740 23.13 14.55 -4.41
C MET A 740 22.71 13.26 -5.12
N ARG A 741 21.87 13.37 -6.16
CA ARG A 741 21.54 12.26 -7.07
C ARG A 741 21.28 12.83 -8.46
N PHE A 742 21.62 12.05 -9.49
CA PHE A 742 21.35 12.36 -10.89
C PHE A 742 20.68 11.16 -11.57
N ASP A 743 19.84 11.43 -12.55
CA ASP A 743 19.04 10.45 -13.30
C ASP A 743 18.82 11.00 -14.71
N ALA A 744 19.01 10.19 -15.74
CA ALA A 744 18.80 10.58 -17.12
C ALA A 744 18.42 9.41 -18.03
N ASP A 745 17.89 9.72 -19.22
CA ASP A 745 17.51 8.71 -20.22
C ASP A 745 18.72 8.09 -20.95
N SER A 746 19.93 8.66 -20.78
CA SER A 746 21.17 8.11 -21.34
C SER A 746 22.40 8.50 -20.53
N PRO A 747 23.54 7.77 -20.66
CA PRO A 747 24.78 8.15 -20.00
C PRO A 747 25.31 9.52 -20.44
N ALA A 748 25.05 9.93 -21.69
CA ALA A 748 25.46 11.24 -22.21
C ALA A 748 24.64 12.39 -21.58
N ALA A 749 23.33 12.19 -21.40
CA ALA A 749 22.47 13.12 -20.68
C ALA A 749 22.86 13.20 -19.19
N LEU A 750 23.16 12.06 -18.56
CA LEU A 750 23.64 12.02 -17.17
C LEU A 750 24.93 12.83 -16.99
N GLN A 751 25.93 12.62 -17.85
CA GLN A 751 27.19 13.37 -17.83
C GLN A 751 26.99 14.87 -18.06
N ARG A 752 26.08 15.27 -18.96
CA ARG A 752 25.72 16.68 -19.19
C ARG A 752 25.14 17.33 -17.93
N ILE A 753 24.22 16.64 -17.25
CA ILE A 753 23.57 17.15 -16.03
C ILE A 753 24.57 17.19 -14.87
N GLN A 754 25.38 16.14 -14.69
CA GLN A 754 26.49 16.09 -13.72
C GLN A 754 27.46 17.25 -13.92
N GLN A 755 27.89 17.52 -15.16
CA GLN A 755 28.78 18.63 -15.49
C GLN A 755 28.15 19.99 -15.18
N ALA A 756 26.88 20.21 -15.54
CA ALA A 756 26.18 21.46 -15.22
C ALA A 756 26.10 21.71 -13.70
N PHE A 757 25.78 20.68 -12.90
CA PHE A 757 25.79 20.81 -11.44
C PHE A 757 27.19 21.01 -10.86
N ARG A 758 28.21 20.31 -11.39
CA ARG A 758 29.62 20.49 -11.03
C ARG A 758 30.09 21.93 -11.28
N GLU A 759 29.70 22.53 -12.40
CA GLU A 759 30.02 23.93 -12.73
C GLU A 759 29.38 24.91 -11.73
N GLN A 760 28.08 24.78 -11.46
CA GLN A 760 27.40 25.66 -10.49
C GLN A 760 27.93 25.49 -9.05
N LEU A 761 28.27 24.26 -8.65
CA LEU A 761 28.86 23.97 -7.33
C LEU A 761 30.25 24.58 -7.17
N LEU A 762 31.12 24.41 -8.17
CA LEU A 762 32.49 24.95 -8.14
C LEU A 762 32.53 26.48 -8.35
N ALA A 763 31.54 27.07 -9.03
CA ALA A 763 31.38 28.53 -9.08
C ALA A 763 31.08 29.13 -7.69
N LEU A 764 30.36 28.40 -6.82
CA LEU A 764 30.09 28.82 -5.45
C LEU A 764 31.23 28.49 -4.47
N LYS A 765 31.92 27.36 -4.66
CA LYS A 765 33.00 26.86 -3.79
C LYS A 765 34.05 26.12 -4.63
N PRO A 766 35.08 26.82 -5.16
CA PRO A 766 36.04 26.24 -6.12
C PRO A 766 36.88 25.07 -5.61
N ASP A 767 36.98 24.91 -4.29
CA ASP A 767 37.69 23.84 -3.58
C ASP A 767 36.77 22.72 -3.05
N LEU A 768 35.49 22.70 -3.44
CA LEU A 768 34.58 21.60 -3.10
C LEU A 768 34.98 20.30 -3.82
N VAL A 769 35.13 19.21 -3.05
CA VAL A 769 35.39 17.87 -3.61
C VAL A 769 34.11 17.30 -4.20
N VAL A 770 33.93 17.49 -5.51
CA VAL A 770 32.79 16.96 -6.28
C VAL A 770 33.19 15.60 -6.90
N PRO A 771 32.58 14.46 -6.51
CA PRO A 771 33.06 13.12 -6.86
C PRO A 771 32.36 12.47 -8.08
N PHE A 772 31.82 13.27 -9.01
CA PHE A 772 31.08 12.81 -10.20
C PHE A 772 31.47 13.54 -11.49
#